data_AF-A0A0Q6QXN1-F1
#
_entry.id   AF-A0A0Q6QXN1-F1
#
_cell.length_a   1.000
_cell.length_b   1.000
_cell.length_c   1.000
_cell.angle_alpha   90.00
_cell.angle_beta   90.00
_cell.angle_gamma   90.00
#
_symmetry.space_group_name_H-M   'P 1'
#
loop_
_entity.id
_entity.type
_entity.pdbx_description
1 polymer ?
#
loop_
_entity_poly.entity_id
_entity_poly.type
_entity_poly.pdbx_seq_one_letter_code
_entity_poly.pdbx_strand_id
1 'polypeptide(L)'
;MTIINTANTFRRHLSRPSAYIPHEDHNSRKDNIERWEFLDKLKRRVQDHSHSKEVSLEGVFISLESGSSLEEALQPARVMLRNMVEKASFKNLLMKLRLSEDSLFEVTANGQVKAHCAGRTLSFEGAFKLAPDLNDDLVVLVEMAQLTGGVVTLDDQVSMIQWLRFHRYLLPRTLIDAQNLIAFLEQPHPVSPPLGNYWEMIQVGENNPLTMSSAQCYQLRALIKEHTKGEPLLEHLSDTILGGRSIPFNRYDAEYYLKTLVSSSIALIWAKSFVRDLDWYGAQDNQPLSDESLQQILLTALLLDLHPMVGEQEPRNQVAGFDLYAARHIEKSFASVQTEFERYLINNHRITEHNAALASHLLLAGTAPEFLVKDLPPTLLLGTPQWVDYCRTIAVQEIISPGSSRSMTHAQIQHLMKSVSVTESQQALNALAAVDPVIDWALLNGIVTHNEVNRSVKDSLEVAVAAYARHAKTYAETAETLSRPLPTRKSIALDILKQVAKGCTYLENDVLHQKSNRTLQDAFAESFLISPVDLLMSNDLQTGDWDLKHGESIYTAFPKMLPNLISPDGEFYRQFNRNYVSHAQAMSTHLKLALSSLPLPDRARLLRGQVTIFSVRPSVATPHPIILPPMTPFSSLLELTSPSVPLSSLLEFAGPTVPMESQKDKEQATGRYGVVMCTYFEGRLSCYELFTLHGVCRENTELAELIEKENLLHTSPRSSKKNHYYPAPVHQLPTDIECYTHGVIPGLVNTSRGVIEKIGELSATLLPSNIESKGYYQSFYSSEFDPLVNFVLKHRPIATYDELVKECWGQTRLEALRAEREEDLNTFLNIVIPFKSCFEDISSDDLDRQFQGVAACTLEAAMTLLLVVGAIAKVASLAARSMTLATKASAMAKTGLGLVSSLLNPLDGVPDLLTGGAKLLRKGFNGSVAALENATSDLRRLAGQTQFEQLARAGDPDIIRFGTWRPVESSKDLFRVWGIRQNDHWYALNRHGQPWGAKLNNFEPMKIWHLLKLDQLMPASYTRKLLKDALPASRAKVDDAIRVLTNASLETDSGKIVKLLLGDNSSQGRRKVLNYLNEVKKDIAKVTPDNFILDSAESQSFAALNPDLYAEWARAIPKEATQKKFMRIYTHNFNRQFRTEGYSHDVLADDIVHELFHGAPNTLDHSYAHLPVSGRQGNYQRLDVAPLMNLASGHLRDLDTLKVIDKANAFNNADSFALTTSLLSQLSKDPVSYRLNIETMSKALERSQNGYIGWEVVVKLNPV
;
A
#
# COMPACT_ATOMS: atom_id res chain seq x y z
N MET A 1 37.05 8.57 -25.23
CA MET A 1 36.26 9.56 -24.46
C MET A 1 36.46 9.25 -23.00
N THR A 2 37.43 9.92 -22.39
CA THR A 2 37.91 9.66 -21.04
C THR A 2 37.05 10.45 -20.06
N ILE A 3 36.29 9.75 -19.23
CA ILE A 3 35.52 10.34 -18.13
C ILE A 3 36.53 10.74 -17.06
N ILE A 4 36.78 12.04 -16.91
CA ILE A 4 37.62 12.58 -15.85
C ILE A 4 36.77 12.68 -14.58
N ASN A 5 37.10 11.87 -13.59
CA ASN A 5 36.62 11.98 -12.21
C ASN A 5 37.13 13.31 -11.60
N THR A 6 36.29 14.34 -11.51
CA THR A 6 36.58 15.60 -10.82
C THR A 6 36.13 15.58 -9.35
N ALA A 7 36.50 14.53 -8.61
CA ALA A 7 36.31 14.45 -7.16
C ALA A 7 37.68 14.46 -6.48
N ASN A 8 38.25 15.66 -6.29
CA ASN A 8 39.28 16.05 -5.31
C ASN A 8 40.16 17.17 -5.87
N THR A 9 39.77 18.43 -5.67
CA THR A 9 40.65 19.63 -5.73
C THR A 9 39.85 20.90 -5.34
N PHE A 10 39.16 20.86 -4.19
CA PHE A 10 38.71 22.08 -3.52
C PHE A 10 39.55 22.23 -2.25
N ARG A 11 40.65 23.01 -2.32
CA ARG A 11 41.27 23.55 -1.10
C ARG A 11 40.26 24.54 -0.51
N ARG A 12 39.79 24.26 0.71
CA ARG A 12 38.67 24.93 1.39
C ARG A 12 39.02 26.39 1.73
N HIS A 13 38.53 27.33 0.93
CA HIS A 13 38.21 28.70 1.34
C HIS A 13 36.68 28.73 1.44
N LEU A 14 36.12 29.01 2.61
CA LEU A 14 34.74 28.67 2.97
C LEU A 14 34.04 29.94 3.45
N SER A 15 32.81 30.20 3.02
CA SER A 15 32.01 31.27 3.64
C SER A 15 31.75 30.99 5.12
N ARG A 16 31.18 31.99 5.83
CA ARG A 16 30.68 31.89 7.22
C ARG A 16 29.98 30.55 7.49
N PRO A 17 30.28 29.87 8.63
CA PRO A 17 29.62 28.64 9.00
C PRO A 17 28.17 28.88 9.44
N SER A 18 27.25 28.05 8.97
CA SER A 18 25.86 27.99 9.43
C SER A 18 25.82 27.43 10.85
N ALA A 19 25.28 28.18 11.81
CA ALA A 19 24.97 27.65 13.14
C ALA A 19 23.78 26.68 13.00
N TYR A 20 23.95 25.43 13.44
CA TYR A 20 22.87 24.46 13.50
C TYR A 20 21.99 24.77 14.71
N ILE A 21 20.73 25.13 14.47
CA ILE A 21 19.68 25.18 15.50
C ILE A 21 18.78 23.97 15.22
N PRO A 22 18.62 23.02 16.16
CA PRO A 22 17.70 21.90 15.98
C PRO A 22 16.27 22.43 15.79
N HIS A 23 15.52 21.88 14.82
CA HIS A 23 14.08 22.10 14.75
C HIS A 23 13.43 21.38 15.94
N GLU A 24 12.80 22.14 16.83
CA GLU A 24 11.93 21.60 17.87
C GLU A 24 10.75 20.84 17.24
N ASP A 25 10.21 19.88 17.98
CA ASP A 25 9.13 18.92 17.64
C ASP A 25 7.74 19.59 17.42
N HIS A 26 7.71 20.77 16.79
CA HIS A 26 6.50 21.54 16.54
C HIS A 26 5.68 20.99 15.35
N ASN A 27 6.34 20.52 14.28
CA ASN A 27 5.67 20.15 13.03
C ASN A 27 4.77 18.92 13.16
N SER A 28 5.16 17.92 13.95
CA SER A 28 4.42 16.65 14.09
C SER A 28 3.04 16.84 14.73
N ARG A 29 2.94 17.75 15.70
CA ARG A 29 1.67 18.10 16.36
C ARG A 29 0.77 18.92 15.44
N LYS A 30 1.35 19.83 14.64
CA LYS A 30 0.60 20.67 13.70
C LYS A 30 0.06 19.87 12.51
N ASP A 31 0.87 19.00 11.93
CA ASP A 31 0.44 18.08 10.86
C ASP A 31 -0.70 17.15 11.33
N ASN A 32 -0.68 16.74 12.60
CA ASN A 32 -1.76 15.94 13.18
C ASN A 32 -3.07 16.74 13.31
N ILE A 33 -3.03 18.04 13.63
CA ILE A 33 -4.23 18.89 13.68
C ILE A 33 -4.87 18.98 12.30
N GLU A 34 -4.07 19.25 11.27
CA GLU A 34 -4.54 19.28 9.87
C GLU A 34 -5.11 17.92 9.44
N ARG A 35 -4.44 16.81 9.79
CA ARG A 35 -4.93 15.44 9.54
C ARG A 35 -6.31 15.20 10.17
N TRP A 36 -6.53 15.63 11.41
CA TRP A 36 -7.82 15.48 12.08
C TRP A 36 -8.92 16.28 11.40
N GLU A 37 -8.65 17.53 11.00
CA GLU A 37 -9.60 18.35 10.25
C GLU A 37 -9.92 17.73 8.88
N PHE A 38 -8.90 17.25 8.17
CA PHE A 38 -9.05 16.52 6.91
C PHE A 38 -9.96 15.30 7.08
N LEU A 39 -9.72 14.49 8.12
CA LEU A 39 -10.45 13.25 8.38
C LEU A 39 -11.93 13.50 8.69
N ASP A 40 -12.21 14.50 9.53
CA ASP A 40 -13.58 14.94 9.85
C ASP A 40 -14.33 15.38 8.58
N LYS A 41 -13.69 16.19 7.72
CA LYS A 41 -14.28 16.64 6.45
C LYS A 41 -14.48 15.50 5.45
N LEU A 42 -13.53 14.57 5.35
CA LEU A 42 -13.65 13.41 4.46
C LEU A 42 -14.82 12.51 4.87
N LYS A 43 -14.99 12.26 6.17
CA LYS A 43 -16.11 11.46 6.70
C LYS A 43 -17.47 12.08 6.38
N ARG A 44 -17.63 13.40 6.58
CA ARG A 44 -18.88 14.09 6.19
C ARG A 44 -19.15 13.94 4.70
N ARG A 45 -18.13 14.10 3.86
CA ARG A 45 -18.25 13.96 2.41
C ARG A 45 -18.73 12.56 2.00
N VAL A 46 -18.20 11.52 2.64
CA VAL A 46 -18.60 10.11 2.43
C VAL A 46 -20.05 9.88 2.86
N GLN A 47 -20.51 10.49 3.95
CA GLN A 47 -21.91 10.41 4.40
C GLN A 47 -22.86 11.07 3.40
N ASP A 48 -22.53 12.27 2.92
CA ASP A 48 -23.34 13.03 1.96
C ASP A 48 -23.46 12.33 0.58
N HIS A 49 -22.51 11.46 0.24
CA HIS A 49 -22.42 10.78 -1.07
C HIS A 49 -22.72 9.28 -0.99
N SER A 50 -23.43 8.82 0.04
CA SER A 50 -23.72 7.40 0.28
C SER A 50 -24.43 6.68 -0.87
N HIS A 51 -25.10 7.43 -1.77
CA HIS A 51 -25.75 6.90 -2.98
C HIS A 51 -24.94 7.06 -4.29
N SER A 52 -23.80 7.76 -4.26
CA SER A 52 -22.92 7.99 -5.43
C SER A 52 -21.78 6.98 -5.46
N LYS A 53 -21.38 6.52 -6.67
CA LYS A 53 -20.18 5.70 -6.85
C LYS A 53 -18.89 6.53 -6.78
N GLU A 54 -18.97 7.82 -7.07
CA GLU A 54 -17.84 8.75 -7.12
C GLU A 54 -17.84 9.71 -5.94
N VAL A 55 -16.66 10.02 -5.42
CA VAL A 55 -16.44 11.02 -4.36
C VAL A 55 -15.53 12.11 -4.92
N SER A 56 -16.03 13.34 -4.97
CA SER A 56 -15.25 14.52 -5.36
C SER A 56 -14.84 15.33 -4.13
N LEU A 57 -13.54 15.62 -4.04
CA LEU A 57 -12.94 16.52 -3.04
C LEU A 57 -12.80 17.96 -3.57
N GLU A 58 -13.32 18.26 -4.75
CA GLU A 58 -13.25 19.62 -5.31
C GLU A 58 -14.02 20.63 -4.44
N GLY A 59 -13.42 21.81 -4.25
CA GLY A 59 -14.02 22.89 -3.47
C GLY A 59 -14.02 22.69 -1.95
N VAL A 60 -13.35 21.66 -1.43
CA VAL A 60 -13.21 21.43 0.01
C VAL A 60 -11.80 21.80 0.48
N PHE A 61 -11.75 22.62 1.52
CA PHE A 61 -10.52 23.19 2.06
C PHE A 61 -10.33 22.82 3.53
N ILE A 62 -9.10 22.81 4.01
CA ILE A 62 -8.73 22.70 5.43
C ILE A 62 -7.91 23.93 5.83
N SER A 63 -7.85 24.21 7.13
CA SER A 63 -7.05 25.30 7.66
C SER A 63 -5.57 24.90 7.69
N LEU A 64 -4.69 25.78 7.22
CA LEU A 64 -3.25 25.55 7.24
C LEU A 64 -2.68 25.98 8.61
N GLU A 65 -2.08 25.05 9.33
CA GLU A 65 -1.56 25.33 10.67
C GLU A 65 -0.16 25.96 10.60
N SER A 66 0.05 27.06 11.31
CA SER A 66 1.38 27.69 11.38
C SER A 66 2.40 26.73 11.99
N GLY A 67 3.51 26.52 11.28
CA GLY A 67 4.54 25.54 11.64
C GLY A 67 4.20 24.09 11.24
N SER A 68 3.15 23.85 10.45
CA SER A 68 2.96 22.55 9.80
C SER A 68 3.96 22.36 8.66
N SER A 69 4.21 21.10 8.29
CA SER A 69 5.12 20.77 7.20
C SER A 69 4.71 21.42 5.88
N LEU A 70 3.40 21.48 5.57
CA LEU A 70 2.91 22.12 4.34
C LEU A 70 3.04 23.65 4.41
N GLU A 71 2.79 24.26 5.56
CA GLU A 71 2.92 25.70 5.75
C GLU A 71 4.36 26.17 5.57
N GLU A 72 5.31 25.49 6.22
CA GLU A 72 6.74 25.78 6.09
C GLU A 72 7.25 25.61 4.65
N ALA A 73 6.72 24.62 3.91
CA ALA A 73 7.04 24.42 2.49
C ALA A 73 6.50 25.53 1.60
N LEU A 74 5.28 26.01 1.87
CA LEU A 74 4.62 27.05 1.09
C LEU A 74 5.23 28.43 1.35
N GLN A 75 5.77 28.68 2.53
CA GLN A 75 6.12 30.04 2.96
C GLN A 75 7.08 30.80 2.02
N PRO A 76 8.17 30.20 1.49
CA PRO A 76 9.04 30.88 0.53
C PRO A 76 8.32 31.24 -0.77
N ALA A 77 7.43 30.35 -1.22
CA ALA A 77 6.60 30.57 -2.39
C ALA A 77 5.56 31.67 -2.15
N ARG A 78 4.97 31.75 -0.94
CA ARG A 78 4.04 32.82 -0.55
C ARG A 78 4.72 34.19 -0.56
N VAL A 79 5.93 34.29 -0.01
CA VAL A 79 6.71 35.55 -0.04
C VAL A 79 7.02 35.96 -1.47
N MET A 80 7.46 35.00 -2.29
CA MET A 80 7.75 35.26 -3.69
C MET A 80 6.52 35.68 -4.50
N LEU A 81 5.37 35.03 -4.28
CA LEU A 81 4.10 35.40 -4.89
C LEU A 81 3.66 36.80 -4.47
N ARG A 82 3.77 37.14 -3.18
CA ARG A 82 3.48 38.49 -2.67
C ARG A 82 4.36 39.53 -3.35
N ASN A 83 5.67 39.27 -3.46
CA ASN A 83 6.60 40.17 -4.13
C ASN A 83 6.28 40.33 -5.63
N MET A 84 5.87 39.26 -6.31
CA MET A 84 5.45 39.32 -7.72
C MET A 84 4.19 40.18 -7.89
N VAL A 85 3.20 40.02 -7.01
CA VAL A 85 1.93 40.79 -7.05
C VAL A 85 2.18 42.28 -6.82
N GLU A 86 3.16 42.65 -6.00
CA GLU A 86 3.52 44.06 -5.75
C GLU A 86 4.23 44.75 -6.92
N LYS A 87 4.76 44.01 -7.91
CA LYS A 87 5.44 44.61 -9.07
C LYS A 87 4.49 45.47 -9.89
N ALA A 88 4.97 46.63 -10.34
CA ALA A 88 4.21 47.55 -11.19
C ALA A 88 3.66 46.84 -12.45
N SER A 89 4.44 45.92 -13.03
CA SER A 89 4.06 45.12 -14.19
C SER A 89 2.86 44.21 -13.91
N PHE A 90 2.76 43.65 -12.69
CA PHE A 90 1.63 42.83 -12.26
C PHE A 90 0.39 43.70 -12.00
N LYS A 91 0.54 44.84 -11.30
CA LYS A 91 -0.57 45.79 -11.10
C LYS A 91 -1.13 46.32 -12.43
N ASN A 92 -0.26 46.63 -13.39
CA ASN A 92 -0.66 47.00 -14.76
C ASN A 92 -1.39 45.85 -15.48
N LEU A 93 -1.00 44.61 -15.24
CA LEU A 93 -1.68 43.43 -15.77
C LEU A 93 -3.09 43.30 -15.18
N LEU A 94 -3.25 43.51 -13.87
CA LEU A 94 -4.56 43.51 -13.20
C LEU A 94 -5.49 44.57 -13.79
N MET A 95 -4.98 45.80 -14.01
CA MET A 95 -5.75 46.87 -14.66
C MET A 95 -6.22 46.47 -16.07
N LYS A 96 -5.33 45.87 -16.88
CA LYS A 96 -5.67 45.40 -18.24
C LYS A 96 -6.70 44.28 -18.21
N LEU A 97 -6.62 43.38 -17.23
CA LEU A 97 -7.54 42.25 -17.06
C LEU A 97 -8.81 42.61 -16.27
N ARG A 98 -8.93 43.85 -15.78
CA ARG A 98 -10.05 44.36 -14.96
C ARG A 98 -10.26 43.54 -13.67
N LEU A 99 -9.17 43.15 -13.02
CA LEU A 99 -9.15 42.44 -11.74
C LEU A 99 -8.90 43.40 -10.58
N SER A 100 -9.47 43.12 -9.41
CA SER A 100 -9.23 43.91 -8.20
C SER A 100 -7.84 43.65 -7.62
N GLU A 101 -7.20 44.68 -7.07
CA GLU A 101 -5.94 44.54 -6.32
C GLU A 101 -6.14 43.79 -4.99
N ASP A 102 -7.34 43.81 -4.42
CA ASP A 102 -7.70 43.09 -3.18
C ASP A 102 -7.98 41.59 -3.41
N SER A 103 -7.73 41.06 -4.61
CA SER A 103 -8.00 39.65 -4.92
C SER A 103 -6.97 38.72 -4.26
N LEU A 104 -7.40 37.54 -3.83
CA LEU A 104 -6.46 36.49 -3.43
C LEU A 104 -5.92 35.80 -4.68
N PHE A 105 -4.60 35.73 -4.80
CA PHE A 105 -3.93 35.13 -5.95
C PHE A 105 -3.38 33.74 -5.61
N GLU A 106 -3.52 32.81 -6.56
CA GLU A 106 -2.88 31.51 -6.53
C GLU A 106 -2.19 31.20 -7.87
N VAL A 107 -1.09 30.46 -7.80
CA VAL A 107 -0.36 29.94 -8.96
C VAL A 107 -0.46 28.42 -8.94
N THR A 108 -0.92 27.83 -10.04
CA THR A 108 -1.03 26.38 -10.16
C THR A 108 0.24 25.76 -10.76
N ALA A 109 0.46 24.47 -10.48
CA ALA A 109 1.52 23.66 -11.06
C ALA A 109 1.51 23.58 -12.60
N ASN A 110 0.43 24.03 -13.23
CA ASN A 110 0.19 24.02 -14.66
C ASN A 110 0.54 25.38 -15.30
N GLY A 111 0.96 26.37 -14.51
CA GLY A 111 1.25 27.73 -14.99
C GLY A 111 0.06 28.67 -15.07
N GLN A 112 -1.09 28.31 -14.49
CA GLN A 112 -2.23 29.22 -14.42
C GLN A 112 -2.11 30.13 -13.19
N VAL A 113 -2.40 31.41 -13.38
CA VAL A 113 -2.64 32.33 -12.26
C VAL A 113 -4.15 32.50 -12.12
N LYS A 114 -4.64 32.34 -10.91
CA LYS A 114 -6.04 32.51 -10.59
C LYS A 114 -6.18 33.63 -9.56
N ALA A 115 -7.20 34.45 -9.77
CA ALA A 115 -7.61 35.50 -8.86
C ALA A 115 -8.98 35.15 -8.30
N HIS A 116 -9.10 35.16 -6.97
CA HIS A 116 -10.36 34.96 -6.26
C HIS A 116 -10.88 36.32 -5.80
N CYS A 117 -12.04 36.72 -6.33
CA CYS A 117 -12.67 37.99 -6.02
C CYS A 117 -14.20 37.80 -5.91
N ALA A 118 -14.79 38.21 -4.78
CA ALA A 118 -16.24 38.17 -4.54
C ALA A 118 -16.91 36.80 -4.86
N GLY A 119 -16.25 35.69 -4.47
CA GLY A 119 -16.75 34.33 -4.69
C GLY A 119 -16.62 33.81 -6.13
N ARG A 120 -15.91 34.53 -7.00
CA ARG A 120 -15.59 34.09 -8.38
C ARG A 120 -14.10 33.86 -8.52
N THR A 121 -13.74 32.76 -9.18
CA THR A 121 -12.35 32.47 -9.58
C THR A 121 -12.17 32.80 -11.05
N LEU A 122 -11.23 33.69 -11.35
CA LEU A 122 -10.84 34.03 -12.72
C LEU A 122 -9.44 33.49 -12.97
N SER A 123 -9.30 32.59 -13.95
CA SER A 123 -8.01 32.07 -14.40
C SER A 123 -7.58 32.76 -15.68
N PHE A 124 -6.30 33.11 -15.79
CA PHE A 124 -5.75 33.68 -17.00
C PHE A 124 -4.43 33.03 -17.39
N GLU A 125 -4.41 32.46 -18.60
CA GLU A 125 -3.24 31.85 -19.22
C GLU A 125 -2.58 32.83 -20.19
N GLY A 126 -1.24 32.81 -20.27
CA GLY A 126 -0.51 33.61 -21.26
C GLY A 126 -0.49 35.12 -21.02
N ALA A 127 -1.07 35.62 -19.91
CA ALA A 127 -1.01 37.02 -19.51
C ALA A 127 0.44 37.54 -19.34
N PHE A 128 1.37 36.63 -19.04
CA PHE A 128 2.80 36.89 -18.92
C PHE A 128 3.50 37.15 -20.27
N LYS A 129 2.85 36.85 -21.40
CA LYS A 129 3.30 37.36 -22.71
C LYS A 129 3.17 38.89 -22.80
N LEU A 130 2.26 39.48 -22.02
CA LEU A 130 2.03 40.93 -21.95
C LEU A 130 2.90 41.63 -20.88
N ALA A 131 3.56 40.86 -20.00
CA ALA A 131 4.47 41.32 -18.95
C ALA A 131 5.65 40.34 -18.81
N PRO A 132 6.61 40.34 -19.76
CA PRO A 132 7.67 39.33 -19.85
C PRO A 132 8.60 39.29 -18.64
N ASP A 133 8.73 40.41 -17.93
CA ASP A 133 9.56 40.59 -16.75
C ASP A 133 9.05 39.82 -15.51
N LEU A 134 7.80 39.36 -15.54
CA LEU A 134 7.19 38.51 -14.51
C LEU A 134 7.41 37.00 -14.76
N ASN A 135 7.87 36.62 -15.95
CA ASN A 135 7.97 35.21 -16.36
C ASN A 135 8.95 34.42 -15.48
N ASP A 136 10.05 35.05 -15.08
CA ASP A 136 11.03 34.42 -14.19
C ASP A 136 10.42 34.06 -12.83
N ASP A 137 9.56 34.93 -12.28
CA ASP A 137 8.90 34.64 -11.01
C ASP A 137 7.87 33.50 -11.18
N LEU A 138 7.09 33.55 -12.27
CA LEU A 138 6.06 32.56 -12.54
C LEU A 138 6.66 31.15 -12.67
N VAL A 139 7.76 30.98 -13.42
CA VAL A 139 8.39 29.67 -13.63
C VAL A 139 8.79 29.05 -12.29
N VAL A 140 9.42 29.82 -11.42
CA VAL A 140 9.84 29.35 -10.09
C VAL A 140 8.63 29.04 -9.21
N LEU A 141 7.58 29.88 -9.24
CA LEU A 141 6.34 29.64 -8.51
C LEU A 141 5.60 28.38 -8.99
N VAL A 142 5.66 28.07 -10.28
CA VAL A 142 5.08 26.84 -10.86
C VAL A 142 5.84 25.60 -10.37
N GLU A 143 7.17 25.64 -10.38
CA GLU A 143 7.99 24.54 -9.85
C GLU A 143 7.76 24.36 -8.34
N MET A 144 7.65 25.44 -7.57
CA MET A 144 7.28 25.36 -6.15
C MET A 144 5.86 24.80 -5.97
N ALA A 145 4.88 25.21 -6.79
CA ALA A 145 3.53 24.67 -6.76
C ALA A 145 3.50 23.16 -7.03
N GLN A 146 4.36 22.64 -7.91
CA GLN A 146 4.50 21.19 -8.13
C GLN A 146 5.00 20.46 -6.88
N LEU A 147 5.89 21.10 -6.12
CA LEU A 147 6.50 20.55 -4.90
C LEU A 147 5.58 20.67 -3.66
N THR A 148 4.65 21.63 -3.65
CA THR A 148 3.72 21.90 -2.52
C THR A 148 2.30 21.36 -2.73
N GLY A 149 2.14 20.32 -3.56
CA GLY A 149 0.84 19.65 -3.75
C GLY A 149 -0.06 20.24 -4.83
N GLY A 150 0.45 21.13 -5.68
CA GLY A 150 -0.16 21.57 -6.93
C GLY A 150 -0.50 23.06 -7.01
N VAL A 151 -0.42 23.80 -5.90
CA VAL A 151 -0.81 25.21 -5.82
C VAL A 151 0.11 25.96 -4.85
N VAL A 152 0.45 27.20 -5.18
CA VAL A 152 0.96 28.22 -4.24
C VAL A 152 -0.14 29.25 -4.07
N THR A 153 -0.60 29.47 -2.84
CA THR A 153 -1.69 30.39 -2.52
C THR A 153 -1.28 31.35 -1.42
N LEU A 154 -1.80 32.59 -1.46
CA LEU A 154 -1.69 33.53 -0.34
C LEU A 154 -2.76 33.33 0.73
N ASP A 155 -3.72 32.43 0.51
CA ASP A 155 -4.76 32.05 1.48
C ASP A 155 -4.19 31.24 2.65
N ASP A 156 -4.86 31.29 3.80
CA ASP A 156 -4.56 30.46 4.98
C ASP A 156 -5.33 29.14 4.96
N GLN A 157 -6.07 28.87 3.88
CA GLN A 157 -6.70 27.60 3.60
C GLN A 157 -6.08 26.90 2.39
N VAL A 158 -5.99 25.57 2.47
CA VAL A 158 -5.51 24.70 1.37
C VAL A 158 -6.55 23.67 1.01
N SER A 159 -6.64 23.32 -0.27
CA SER A 159 -7.58 22.28 -0.70
C SER A 159 -7.19 20.91 -0.12
N MET A 160 -8.19 20.06 0.16
CA MET A 160 -7.94 18.68 0.58
C MET A 160 -7.11 17.91 -0.46
N ILE A 161 -7.25 18.22 -1.74
CA ILE A 161 -6.46 17.64 -2.84
C ILE A 161 -4.98 18.02 -2.71
N GLN A 162 -4.68 19.29 -2.42
CA GLN A 162 -3.32 19.76 -2.23
C GLN A 162 -2.68 19.08 -1.02
N TRP A 163 -3.41 19.00 0.10
CA TRP A 163 -2.94 18.33 1.31
C TRP A 163 -2.59 16.85 1.03
N LEU A 164 -3.48 16.11 0.36
CA LEU A 164 -3.22 14.72 -0.02
C LEU A 164 -1.99 14.57 -0.92
N ARG A 165 -1.85 15.42 -1.94
CA ARG A 165 -0.70 15.38 -2.85
C ARG A 165 0.61 15.69 -2.14
N PHE A 166 0.63 16.69 -1.26
CA PHE A 166 1.81 17.04 -0.49
C PHE A 166 2.24 15.90 0.43
N HIS A 167 1.29 15.26 1.11
CA HIS A 167 1.55 14.09 1.96
C HIS A 167 1.63 12.76 1.19
N ARG A 168 1.61 12.79 -0.16
CA ARG A 168 1.76 11.65 -1.07
C ARG A 168 0.68 10.55 -0.93
N TYR A 169 -0.52 10.94 -0.55
CA TYR A 169 -1.69 10.08 -0.59
C TYR A 169 -2.28 10.02 -2.00
N LEU A 170 -2.79 8.84 -2.38
CA LEU A 170 -3.59 8.65 -3.57
C LEU A 170 -4.93 9.39 -3.40
N LEU A 171 -5.32 10.13 -4.43
CA LEU A 171 -6.59 10.87 -4.41
C LEU A 171 -7.76 9.87 -4.49
N PRO A 172 -8.69 9.86 -3.51
CA PRO A 172 -9.83 8.96 -3.55
C PRO A 172 -10.79 9.40 -4.67
N ARG A 173 -11.14 8.47 -5.58
CA ARG A 173 -12.09 8.73 -6.67
C ARG A 173 -13.45 8.09 -6.42
N THR A 174 -13.45 6.97 -5.70
CA THR A 174 -14.65 6.22 -5.37
C THR A 174 -14.97 6.29 -3.88
N LEU A 175 -16.21 5.96 -3.52
CA LEU A 175 -16.62 5.81 -2.12
C LEU A 175 -15.72 4.80 -1.36
N ILE A 176 -15.31 3.72 -2.05
CA ILE A 176 -14.43 2.68 -1.51
C ILE A 176 -13.04 3.24 -1.25
N ASP A 177 -12.47 4.04 -2.15
CA ASP A 177 -11.15 4.66 -1.96
C ASP A 177 -11.17 5.59 -0.74
N ALA A 178 -12.23 6.40 -0.60
CA ALA A 178 -12.39 7.31 0.53
C ALA A 178 -12.52 6.55 1.86
N GLN A 179 -13.28 5.46 1.89
CA GLN A 179 -13.40 4.58 3.06
C GLN A 179 -12.07 3.91 3.43
N ASN A 180 -11.31 3.44 2.43
CA ASN A 180 -9.98 2.87 2.65
C ASN A 180 -9.00 3.90 3.23
N LEU A 181 -9.02 5.14 2.72
CA LEU A 181 -8.21 6.24 3.24
C LEU A 181 -8.60 6.61 4.67
N ILE A 182 -9.90 6.69 4.98
CA ILE A 182 -10.37 6.91 6.36
C ILE A 182 -9.87 5.79 7.27
N ALA A 183 -10.09 4.52 6.90
CA ALA A 183 -9.66 3.38 7.70
C ALA A 183 -8.14 3.42 7.95
N PHE A 184 -7.34 3.74 6.93
CA PHE A 184 -5.89 3.91 7.08
C PHE A 184 -5.52 5.05 8.04
N LEU A 185 -6.17 6.21 7.91
CA LEU A 185 -5.88 7.37 8.75
C LEU A 185 -6.39 7.22 10.20
N GLU A 186 -7.30 6.30 10.47
CA GLU A 186 -7.79 6.01 11.83
C GLU A 186 -7.05 4.85 12.51
N GLN A 187 -6.48 3.93 11.72
CA GLN A 187 -5.95 2.69 12.27
C GLN A 187 -4.67 2.97 13.08
N PRO A 188 -4.63 2.62 14.39
CA PRO A 188 -3.39 2.64 15.14
C PRO A 188 -2.45 1.56 14.57
N HIS A 189 -1.25 1.97 14.20
CA HIS A 189 -0.26 1.02 13.69
C HIS A 189 0.35 0.20 14.84
N PRO A 190 0.50 -1.12 14.68
CA PRO A 190 1.18 -1.94 15.67
C PRO A 190 2.61 -1.40 15.89
N VAL A 191 3.00 -1.25 17.16
CA VAL A 191 4.33 -0.78 17.55
C VAL A 191 5.25 -1.97 17.71
N SER A 192 6.54 -1.78 17.38
CA SER A 192 7.55 -2.81 17.57
C SER A 192 7.70 -3.13 19.06
N PRO A 193 7.74 -4.42 19.46
CA PRO A 193 8.01 -4.78 20.83
C PRO A 193 9.38 -4.23 21.30
N PRO A 194 9.60 -4.04 22.62
CA PRO A 194 10.86 -3.52 23.15
C PRO A 194 12.10 -4.34 22.79
N LEU A 195 11.94 -5.63 22.47
CA LEU A 195 12.99 -6.56 22.02
C LEU A 195 12.97 -6.81 20.49
N GLY A 196 12.23 -6.01 19.73
CA GLY A 196 12.14 -6.06 18.27
C GLY A 196 11.80 -7.45 17.81
N ASN A 197 12.43 -7.97 16.76
CA ASN A 197 12.34 -9.37 16.33
C ASN A 197 13.45 -10.27 16.91
N TYR A 198 14.15 -9.81 17.96
CA TYR A 198 15.36 -10.41 18.58
C TYR A 198 16.64 -10.37 17.75
N TRP A 199 16.58 -10.03 16.47
CA TRP A 199 17.71 -10.16 15.54
C TRP A 199 18.44 -8.85 15.27
N GLU A 200 18.22 -7.84 16.09
CA GLU A 200 18.67 -6.47 15.84
C GLU A 200 20.17 -6.39 15.57
N MET A 201 21.02 -7.10 16.33
CA MET A 201 22.49 -7.07 16.14
C MET A 201 23.01 -7.98 15.02
N ILE A 202 22.14 -8.80 14.40
CA ILE A 202 22.51 -9.80 13.38
C ILE A 202 21.94 -9.42 12.00
N GLN A 203 20.92 -8.57 11.95
CA GLN A 203 20.26 -8.16 10.71
C GLN A 203 20.64 -6.74 10.32
N VAL A 204 20.88 -6.53 9.03
CA VAL A 204 21.16 -5.21 8.47
C VAL A 204 19.83 -4.49 8.29
N GLY A 205 19.70 -3.28 8.85
CA GLY A 205 18.52 -2.45 8.67
C GLY A 205 18.84 -0.95 8.62
N GLU A 206 17.91 -0.16 8.06
CA GLU A 206 17.99 1.31 7.89
C GLU A 206 18.38 2.04 9.20
N ASN A 207 17.95 1.52 10.36
CA ASN A 207 18.21 2.09 11.68
C ASN A 207 19.18 1.28 12.54
N ASN A 208 19.64 0.11 12.07
CA ASN A 208 20.75 -0.61 12.71
C ASN A 208 21.67 -1.23 11.65
N PRO A 209 22.58 -0.44 11.09
CA PRO A 209 23.55 -0.91 10.11
C PRO A 209 24.81 -1.49 10.78
N LEU A 210 24.77 -1.61 12.11
CA LEU A 210 25.78 -2.27 12.92
C LEU A 210 25.35 -3.70 13.19
N THR A 211 25.17 -4.44 12.09
CA THR A 211 25.24 -5.89 12.14
C THR A 211 26.64 -6.29 12.59
N MET A 212 26.71 -7.20 13.56
CA MET A 212 27.98 -7.74 14.02
C MET A 212 28.76 -8.29 12.81
N SER A 213 30.03 -7.88 12.69
CA SER A 213 30.94 -8.45 11.70
C SER A 213 31.16 -9.94 11.96
N SER A 214 31.53 -10.71 10.93
CA SER A 214 31.85 -12.13 11.08
C SER A 214 32.91 -12.40 12.16
N ALA A 215 33.86 -11.47 12.35
CA ALA A 215 34.87 -11.55 13.40
C ALA A 215 34.26 -11.38 14.80
N GLN A 216 33.36 -10.41 14.99
CA GLN A 216 32.65 -10.22 16.26
C GLN A 216 31.73 -11.40 16.58
N CYS A 217 31.01 -11.93 15.58
CA CYS A 217 30.20 -13.14 15.73
C CYS A 217 31.06 -14.34 16.17
N TYR A 218 32.24 -14.50 15.57
CA TYR A 218 33.19 -15.54 15.95
C TYR A 218 33.69 -15.38 17.39
N GLN A 219 34.06 -14.16 17.80
CA GLN A 219 34.52 -13.86 19.17
C GLN A 219 33.44 -14.15 20.21
N LEU A 220 32.19 -13.69 19.97
CA LEU A 220 31.09 -13.96 20.88
C LEU A 220 30.81 -15.47 21.00
N ARG A 221 30.83 -16.23 19.90
CA ARG A 221 30.73 -17.70 19.95
C ARG A 221 31.84 -18.36 20.78
N ALA A 222 33.08 -17.86 20.67
CA ALA A 222 34.18 -18.36 21.47
C ALA A 222 33.96 -18.11 22.98
N LEU A 223 33.51 -16.90 23.35
CA LEU A 223 33.17 -16.55 24.73
C LEU A 223 32.02 -17.38 25.30
N ILE A 224 30.97 -17.61 24.50
CA ILE A 224 29.86 -18.50 24.89
C ILE A 224 30.39 -19.88 25.24
N LYS A 225 31.20 -20.48 24.35
CA LYS A 225 31.77 -21.81 24.56
C LYS A 225 32.67 -21.89 25.80
N GLU A 226 33.41 -20.82 26.11
CA GLU A 226 34.22 -20.73 27.32
C GLU A 226 33.35 -20.68 28.58
N HIS A 227 32.30 -19.83 28.59
CA HIS A 227 31.41 -19.65 29.74
C HIS A 227 30.55 -20.90 30.01
N THR A 228 30.04 -21.56 28.97
CA THR A 228 29.20 -22.77 29.10
C THR A 228 30.00 -24.06 29.16
N LYS A 229 31.33 -24.01 29.03
CA LYS A 229 32.21 -25.18 28.89
C LYS A 229 31.77 -26.13 27.76
N GLY A 230 31.13 -25.60 26.71
CA GLY A 230 30.66 -26.33 25.54
C GLY A 230 29.26 -26.94 25.65
N GLU A 231 28.52 -26.68 26.73
CA GLU A 231 27.08 -26.93 26.79
C GLU A 231 26.32 -25.89 25.94
N PRO A 232 25.18 -26.24 25.31
CA PRO A 232 24.35 -25.28 24.60
C PRO A 232 23.83 -24.20 25.57
N LEU A 233 23.96 -22.93 25.17
CA LEU A 233 23.67 -21.78 26.01
C LEU A 233 22.20 -21.74 26.45
N LEU A 234 21.27 -22.06 25.54
CA LEU A 234 19.84 -22.09 25.84
C LEU A 234 19.50 -23.15 26.90
N GLU A 235 20.07 -24.36 26.77
CA GLU A 235 19.85 -25.46 27.73
C GLU A 235 20.38 -25.06 29.10
N HIS A 236 21.62 -24.58 29.15
CA HIS A 236 22.29 -24.20 30.39
C HIS A 236 21.54 -23.08 31.14
N LEU A 237 21.14 -22.02 30.43
CA LEU A 237 20.39 -20.91 31.03
C LEU A 237 18.98 -21.33 31.44
N SER A 238 18.29 -22.12 30.62
CA SER A 238 16.98 -22.64 30.95
C SER A 238 17.02 -23.49 32.23
N ASP A 239 17.95 -24.45 32.33
CA ASP A 239 18.06 -25.32 33.50
C ASP A 239 18.44 -24.54 34.76
N THR A 240 19.29 -23.51 34.63
CA THR A 240 19.74 -22.70 35.76
C THR A 240 18.67 -21.73 36.26
N ILE A 241 17.92 -21.11 35.36
CA ILE A 241 16.98 -20.02 35.69
C ILE A 241 15.54 -20.52 35.83
N LEU A 242 15.13 -21.42 34.94
CA LEU A 242 13.77 -21.93 34.80
C LEU A 242 13.66 -23.42 35.20
N GLY A 243 14.73 -24.00 35.75
CA GLY A 243 14.83 -25.41 36.13
C GLY A 243 13.75 -25.88 37.11
N GLY A 244 13.58 -27.21 37.19
CA GLY A 244 12.58 -27.86 38.05
C GLY A 244 11.21 -28.08 37.39
N ARG A 245 11.06 -27.77 36.09
CA ARG A 245 9.85 -28.07 35.32
C ARG A 245 9.94 -29.45 34.69
N SER A 246 8.91 -30.27 34.88
CA SER A 246 8.78 -31.58 34.23
C SER A 246 8.14 -31.51 32.83
N ILE A 247 7.49 -30.39 32.49
CA ILE A 247 6.72 -30.21 31.26
C ILE A 247 7.52 -29.34 30.29
N PRO A 248 7.72 -29.77 29.02
CA PRO A 248 8.34 -28.96 27.97
C PRO A 248 7.66 -27.59 27.77
N PHE A 249 8.43 -26.59 27.33
CA PHE A 249 7.87 -25.30 26.97
C PHE A 249 6.95 -25.46 25.75
N ASN A 250 5.81 -24.76 25.77
CA ASN A 250 4.89 -24.71 24.64
C ASN A 250 5.18 -23.46 23.78
N ARG A 251 4.65 -23.46 22.55
CA ARG A 251 4.83 -22.37 21.57
C ARG A 251 4.15 -21.05 21.98
N TYR A 252 3.02 -21.13 22.68
CA TYR A 252 2.19 -19.97 23.03
C TYR A 252 2.87 -19.08 24.08
N ASP A 253 3.55 -19.70 25.06
CA ASP A 253 4.24 -19.01 26.14
C ASP A 253 5.72 -18.75 25.85
N ALA A 254 6.22 -19.13 24.67
CA ALA A 254 7.65 -19.07 24.34
C ALA A 254 8.23 -17.64 24.49
N GLU A 255 7.51 -16.62 24.02
CA GLU A 255 7.94 -15.22 24.17
C GLU A 255 8.03 -14.80 25.64
N TYR A 256 7.07 -15.23 26.48
CA TYR A 256 7.07 -14.93 27.91
C TYR A 256 8.28 -15.57 28.61
N TYR A 257 8.58 -16.83 28.30
CA TYR A 257 9.72 -17.52 28.91
C TYR A 257 11.07 -17.02 28.40
N LEU A 258 11.18 -16.69 27.10
CA LEU A 258 12.38 -16.05 26.56
C LEU A 258 12.65 -14.72 27.25
N LYS A 259 11.63 -13.87 27.41
CA LYS A 259 11.75 -12.61 28.14
C LYS A 259 12.17 -12.84 29.60
N THR A 260 11.52 -13.79 30.30
CA THR A 260 11.85 -14.13 31.68
C THR A 260 13.30 -14.60 31.81
N LEU A 261 13.77 -15.45 30.89
CA LEU A 261 15.13 -15.97 30.86
C LEU A 261 16.14 -14.84 30.71
N VAL A 262 15.98 -13.97 29.71
CA VAL A 262 16.94 -12.89 29.43
C VAL A 262 16.88 -11.74 30.43
N SER A 263 15.76 -11.56 31.14
CA SER A 263 15.62 -10.57 32.21
C SER A 263 16.14 -11.06 33.57
N SER A 264 16.56 -12.31 33.71
CA SER A 264 17.07 -12.82 34.99
C SER A 264 18.42 -12.20 35.36
N SER A 265 18.70 -12.09 36.66
CA SER A 265 19.98 -11.54 37.15
C SER A 265 21.19 -12.32 36.62
N ILE A 266 21.08 -13.65 36.53
CA ILE A 266 22.15 -14.52 36.01
C ILE A 266 22.43 -14.19 34.53
N ALA A 267 21.38 -14.12 33.72
CA ALA A 267 21.45 -13.74 32.31
C ALA A 267 22.09 -12.36 32.09
N LEU A 268 21.67 -11.35 32.86
CA LEU A 268 22.21 -9.99 32.77
C LEU A 268 23.68 -9.91 33.19
N ILE A 269 24.10 -10.68 34.20
CA ILE A 269 25.52 -10.79 34.60
C ILE A 269 26.35 -11.37 33.45
N TRP A 270 25.86 -12.40 32.76
CA TRP A 270 26.55 -13.00 31.62
C TRP A 270 26.64 -12.03 30.44
N ALA A 271 25.54 -11.37 30.10
CA ALA A 271 25.52 -10.34 29.06
C ALA A 271 26.54 -9.23 29.37
N LYS A 272 26.64 -8.78 30.63
CA LYS A 272 27.63 -7.79 31.06
C LYS A 272 29.08 -8.33 30.96
N SER A 273 29.29 -9.61 31.24
CA SER A 273 30.60 -10.26 31.03
C SER A 273 30.98 -10.27 29.55
N PHE A 274 30.06 -10.65 28.65
CA PHE A 274 30.30 -10.60 27.20
C PHE A 274 30.62 -9.18 26.72
N VAL A 275 29.90 -8.16 27.19
CA VAL A 275 30.18 -6.75 26.86
C VAL A 275 31.59 -6.35 27.29
N ARG A 276 31.99 -6.71 28.52
CA ARG A 276 33.33 -6.43 29.05
C ARG A 276 34.41 -7.11 28.22
N ASP A 277 34.25 -8.39 27.94
CA ASP A 277 35.27 -9.21 27.28
C ASP A 277 35.39 -8.89 25.77
N LEU A 278 34.34 -8.33 25.16
CA LEU A 278 34.34 -7.82 23.77
C LEU A 278 34.79 -6.36 23.64
N ASP A 279 35.12 -5.66 24.74
CA ASP A 279 35.39 -4.20 24.79
C ASP A 279 34.29 -3.37 24.10
N TRP A 280 33.02 -3.73 24.34
CA TRP A 280 31.87 -2.98 23.85
C TRP A 280 31.49 -1.85 24.82
N TYR A 281 30.67 -0.91 24.35
CA TYR A 281 30.08 0.10 25.22
C TYR A 281 29.38 -0.58 26.41
N GLY A 282 29.75 -0.19 27.63
CA GLY A 282 29.36 -0.86 28.87
C GLY A 282 30.47 -1.67 29.54
N ALA A 283 31.63 -1.80 28.89
CA ALA A 283 32.80 -2.48 29.46
C ALA A 283 33.47 -1.68 30.60
N GLN A 284 33.28 -0.35 30.62
CA GLN A 284 33.84 0.55 31.64
C GLN A 284 32.75 1.07 32.60
N ASP A 285 33.12 1.35 33.85
CA ASP A 285 32.17 1.78 34.90
C ASP A 285 31.45 3.09 34.60
N ASN A 286 32.02 3.95 33.74
CA ASN A 286 31.43 5.22 33.31
C ASN A 286 30.56 5.11 32.05
N GLN A 287 30.26 3.89 31.58
CA GLN A 287 29.42 3.61 30.42
C GLN A 287 28.16 2.86 30.86
N PRO A 288 27.08 3.56 31.26
CA PRO A 288 25.87 2.88 31.72
C PRO A 288 25.17 2.15 30.57
N LEU A 289 24.81 0.88 30.80
CA LEU A 289 24.01 0.06 29.88
C LEU A 289 22.63 -0.20 30.46
N SER A 290 21.59 -0.06 29.65
CA SER A 290 20.22 -0.45 29.99
C SER A 290 20.06 -1.97 30.06
N ASP A 291 19.10 -2.45 30.85
CA ASP A 291 18.72 -3.87 30.88
C ASP A 291 18.25 -4.36 29.49
N GLU A 292 17.53 -3.54 28.71
CA GLU A 292 17.06 -3.91 27.37
C GLU A 292 18.22 -4.21 26.40
N SER A 293 19.28 -3.42 26.46
CA SER A 293 20.50 -3.64 25.67
C SER A 293 21.20 -4.95 26.08
N LEU A 294 21.31 -5.24 27.38
CA LEU A 294 21.87 -6.50 27.87
C LEU A 294 21.03 -7.71 27.43
N GLN A 295 19.70 -7.59 27.51
CA GLN A 295 18.76 -8.61 27.03
C GLN A 295 18.94 -8.88 25.53
N GLN A 296 19.10 -7.83 24.71
CA GLN A 296 19.30 -7.95 23.27
C GLN A 296 20.66 -8.60 22.93
N ILE A 297 21.72 -8.31 23.68
CA ILE A 297 23.02 -8.98 23.55
C ILE A 297 22.89 -10.46 23.88
N LEU A 298 22.14 -10.82 24.93
CA LEU A 298 21.94 -12.20 25.30
C LEU A 298 21.10 -12.97 24.26
N LEU A 299 20.05 -12.35 23.71
CA LEU A 299 19.29 -12.93 22.60
C LEU A 299 20.17 -13.18 21.37
N THR A 300 21.08 -12.24 21.08
CA THR A 300 22.06 -12.37 20.01
C THR A 300 23.02 -13.55 20.27
N ALA A 301 23.49 -13.70 21.51
CA ALA A 301 24.31 -14.84 21.92
C ALA A 301 23.56 -16.18 21.76
N LEU A 302 22.30 -16.25 22.19
CA LEU A 302 21.45 -17.43 22.01
C LEU A 302 21.28 -17.79 20.53
N LEU A 303 21.02 -16.80 19.67
CA LEU A 303 20.89 -17.02 18.22
C LEU A 303 22.19 -17.53 17.59
N LEU A 304 23.34 -16.97 17.97
CA LEU A 304 24.66 -17.39 17.47
C LEU A 304 25.07 -18.79 17.94
N ASP A 305 24.64 -19.20 19.12
CA ASP A 305 24.87 -20.56 19.64
C ASP A 305 23.95 -21.58 18.95
N LEU A 306 22.66 -21.24 18.79
CA LEU A 306 21.66 -22.07 18.11
C LEU A 306 21.97 -22.25 16.62
N HIS A 307 22.46 -21.19 15.97
CA HIS A 307 22.73 -21.16 14.55
C HIS A 307 24.05 -20.42 14.29
N PRO A 308 25.18 -21.15 14.22
CA PRO A 308 26.50 -20.53 14.09
C PRO A 308 26.68 -19.67 12.83
N MET A 309 25.92 -19.89 11.76
CA MET A 309 25.97 -19.12 10.51
C MET A 309 24.85 -18.07 10.43
N VAL A 310 24.20 -17.75 11.55
CA VAL A 310 23.15 -16.75 11.62
C VAL A 310 23.66 -15.39 11.13
N GLY A 311 22.93 -14.77 10.21
CA GLY A 311 23.31 -13.50 9.58
C GLY A 311 24.22 -13.64 8.34
N GLU A 312 24.69 -14.85 8.01
CA GLU A 312 25.50 -15.11 6.81
C GLU A 312 24.62 -15.47 5.57
N GLN A 313 25.25 -15.63 4.40
CA GLN A 313 24.56 -16.05 3.17
C GLN A 313 24.11 -17.51 3.27
N GLU A 314 22.86 -17.70 3.67
CA GLU A 314 22.21 -19.01 3.66
C GLU A 314 21.40 -19.26 2.38
N PRO A 315 21.25 -20.54 1.97
CA PRO A 315 20.29 -20.91 0.94
C PRO A 315 18.88 -20.42 1.30
N ARG A 316 18.12 -20.04 0.27
CA ARG A 316 16.75 -19.54 0.41
C ARG A 316 15.87 -20.53 1.20
N ASN A 317 15.01 -19.99 2.08
CA ASN A 317 14.05 -20.71 2.92
C ASN A 317 14.64 -21.66 3.97
N GLN A 318 15.96 -21.70 4.10
CA GLN A 318 16.63 -22.50 5.11
C GLN A 318 16.83 -21.71 6.40
N VAL A 319 16.51 -22.35 7.52
CA VAL A 319 16.77 -21.87 8.87
C VAL A 319 17.54 -22.94 9.60
N ALA A 320 18.79 -22.66 9.95
CA ALA A 320 19.71 -23.62 10.55
C ALA A 320 19.79 -24.95 9.75
N GLY A 321 19.74 -24.87 8.42
CA GLY A 321 19.75 -26.04 7.52
C GLY A 321 18.39 -26.71 7.26
N PHE A 322 17.30 -26.28 7.90
CA PHE A 322 15.95 -26.78 7.63
C PHE A 322 15.22 -25.90 6.62
N ASP A 323 14.81 -26.47 5.49
CA ASP A 323 14.01 -25.77 4.48
C ASP A 323 12.53 -25.72 4.90
N LEU A 324 12.06 -24.53 5.29
CA LEU A 324 10.67 -24.29 5.73
C LEU A 324 9.66 -24.48 4.60
N TYR A 325 10.03 -24.16 3.35
CA TYR A 325 9.11 -24.15 2.20
C TYR A 325 9.48 -25.19 1.13
N ALA A 326 10.11 -26.29 1.55
CA ALA A 326 10.36 -27.44 0.69
C ALA A 326 9.05 -27.94 0.05
N ALA A 327 9.10 -28.42 -1.19
CA ALA A 327 7.92 -28.93 -1.91
C ALA A 327 7.12 -30.00 -1.14
N ARG A 328 7.78 -30.80 -0.28
CA ARG A 328 7.12 -31.79 0.60
C ARG A 328 6.23 -31.18 1.71
N HIS A 329 6.32 -29.86 1.94
CA HIS A 329 5.51 -29.13 2.90
C HIS A 329 4.28 -28.46 2.26
N ILE A 330 4.07 -28.66 0.95
CA ILE A 330 2.86 -28.20 0.26
C ILE A 330 1.61 -28.65 1.01
N GLU A 331 0.67 -27.74 1.20
CA GLU A 331 -0.59 -27.95 1.91
C GLU A 331 -0.47 -28.42 3.38
N LYS A 332 0.71 -28.37 4.00
CA LYS A 332 0.82 -28.54 5.46
C LYS A 332 0.40 -27.26 6.17
N SER A 333 -0.09 -27.39 7.40
CA SER A 333 -0.31 -26.24 8.28
C SER A 333 1.03 -25.71 8.81
N PHE A 334 1.07 -24.42 9.16
CA PHE A 334 2.23 -23.82 9.84
C PHE A 334 2.64 -24.61 11.08
N ALA A 335 1.66 -25.04 11.88
CA ALA A 335 1.89 -25.84 13.08
C ALA A 335 2.58 -27.18 12.77
N SER A 336 2.22 -27.86 11.69
CA SER A 336 2.84 -29.13 11.28
C SER A 336 4.29 -28.95 10.87
N VAL A 337 4.58 -27.93 10.05
CA VAL A 337 5.95 -27.65 9.61
C VAL A 337 6.82 -27.19 10.77
N GLN A 338 6.27 -26.41 11.70
CA GLN A 338 6.99 -26.04 12.93
C GLN A 338 7.30 -27.26 13.81
N THR A 339 6.41 -28.25 13.92
CA THR A 339 6.69 -29.52 14.63
C THR A 339 7.83 -30.29 13.96
N GLU A 340 7.87 -30.31 12.63
CA GLU A 340 8.97 -30.93 11.88
C GLU A 340 10.29 -30.18 12.09
N PHE A 341 10.24 -28.84 12.16
CA PHE A 341 11.39 -28.01 12.45
C PHE A 341 11.91 -28.22 13.89
N GLU A 342 11.04 -28.24 14.90
CA GLU A 342 11.40 -28.54 16.29
C GLU A 342 12.06 -29.92 16.41
N ARG A 343 11.50 -30.94 15.76
CA ARG A 343 12.10 -32.27 15.70
C ARG A 343 13.48 -32.25 15.02
N TYR A 344 13.63 -31.44 13.98
CA TYR A 344 14.91 -31.26 13.31
C TYR A 344 15.95 -30.60 14.24
N LEU A 345 15.57 -29.60 15.03
CA LEU A 345 16.45 -28.96 16.03
C LEU A 345 16.90 -29.97 17.10
N ILE A 346 15.99 -30.80 17.59
CA ILE A 346 16.33 -31.86 18.57
C ILE A 346 17.36 -32.83 17.99
N ASN A 347 17.17 -33.25 16.74
CA ASN A 347 18.01 -34.27 16.11
C ASN A 347 19.37 -33.73 15.64
N ASN A 348 19.49 -32.44 15.32
CA ASN A 348 20.66 -31.90 14.62
C ASN A 348 21.39 -30.75 15.35
N HIS A 349 20.76 -30.11 16.33
CA HIS A 349 21.26 -28.86 16.95
C HIS A 349 21.45 -28.92 18.47
N ARG A 350 21.57 -30.12 19.05
CA ARG A 350 21.80 -30.36 20.50
C ARG A 350 20.76 -29.68 21.41
N ILE A 351 19.51 -29.56 20.95
CA ILE A 351 18.40 -29.02 21.73
C ILE A 351 17.56 -30.15 22.32
N THR A 352 17.13 -29.99 23.57
CA THR A 352 16.24 -30.95 24.23
C THR A 352 14.78 -30.72 23.81
N GLU A 353 13.94 -31.74 23.97
CA GLU A 353 12.48 -31.59 23.78
C GLU A 353 11.91 -30.47 24.65
N HIS A 354 12.50 -30.26 25.84
CA HIS A 354 12.09 -29.21 26.77
C HIS A 354 12.18 -27.81 26.14
N ASN A 355 13.28 -27.52 25.45
CA ASN A 355 13.63 -26.18 24.94
C ASN A 355 13.37 -25.98 23.43
N ALA A 356 12.90 -27.02 22.72
CA ALA A 356 12.67 -26.97 21.28
C ALA A 356 11.75 -25.81 20.85
N ALA A 357 10.68 -25.54 21.60
CA ALA A 357 9.76 -24.44 21.30
C ALA A 357 10.42 -23.05 21.44
N LEU A 358 11.30 -22.87 22.43
CA LEU A 358 12.02 -21.60 22.64
C LEU A 358 13.05 -21.36 21.53
N ALA A 359 13.82 -22.39 21.17
CA ALA A 359 14.77 -22.35 20.06
C ALA A 359 14.07 -22.06 18.72
N SER A 360 12.96 -22.76 18.45
CA SER A 360 12.14 -22.53 17.26
C SER A 360 11.63 -21.09 17.18
N HIS A 361 11.12 -20.56 18.30
CA HIS A 361 10.60 -19.19 18.36
C HIS A 361 11.68 -18.15 18.02
N LEU A 362 12.88 -18.26 18.63
CA LEU A 362 13.99 -17.34 18.37
C LEU A 362 14.41 -17.36 16.89
N LEU A 363 14.57 -18.56 16.31
CA LEU A 363 15.03 -18.72 14.94
C LEU A 363 14.00 -18.21 13.91
N LEU A 364 12.70 -18.44 14.16
CA LEU A 364 11.63 -18.04 13.24
C LEU A 364 11.32 -16.53 13.29
N ALA A 365 11.44 -15.86 14.45
CA ALA A 365 11.18 -14.41 14.56
C ALA A 365 12.03 -13.58 13.59
N GLY A 366 13.23 -14.08 13.32
CA GLY A 366 14.20 -13.55 12.38
C GLY A 366 13.96 -13.81 10.90
N THR A 367 13.31 -14.92 10.57
CA THR A 367 13.47 -15.54 9.25
C THR A 367 12.14 -15.84 8.58
N ALA A 368 11.18 -16.30 9.38
CA ALA A 368 9.82 -16.60 8.97
C ALA A 368 8.82 -16.23 10.09
N PRO A 369 8.71 -14.93 10.44
CA PRO A 369 7.79 -14.46 11.49
C PRO A 369 6.33 -14.81 11.22
N GLU A 370 5.98 -15.15 9.98
CA GLU A 370 4.69 -15.71 9.58
C GLU A 370 4.29 -17.00 10.31
N PHE A 371 5.25 -17.74 10.89
CA PHE A 371 4.98 -18.89 11.75
C PHE A 371 4.61 -18.53 13.19
N LEU A 372 4.85 -17.28 13.63
CA LEU A 372 4.72 -16.85 15.02
C LEU A 372 3.47 -16.01 15.30
N VAL A 373 2.63 -15.78 14.29
CA VAL A 373 1.33 -15.10 14.47
C VAL A 373 0.41 -15.96 15.35
N LYS A 374 -0.35 -15.30 16.21
CA LYS A 374 -1.25 -15.97 17.15
C LYS A 374 -2.54 -16.44 16.46
N ASP A 375 -3.12 -17.51 16.99
CA ASP A 375 -4.43 -18.05 16.56
C ASP A 375 -4.49 -18.41 15.07
N LEU A 376 -3.41 -19.00 14.53
CA LEU A 376 -3.38 -19.43 13.14
C LEU A 376 -4.36 -20.60 12.91
N PRO A 377 -5.30 -20.46 11.95
CA PRO A 377 -6.24 -21.53 11.68
C PRO A 377 -5.53 -22.69 10.96
N PRO A 378 -5.88 -23.94 11.26
CA PRO A 378 -5.31 -25.10 10.57
C PRO A 378 -5.65 -25.14 9.07
N THR A 379 -6.62 -24.34 8.63
CA THR A 379 -7.04 -24.20 7.23
C THR A 379 -6.16 -23.26 6.41
N LEU A 380 -5.26 -22.48 7.04
CA LEU A 380 -4.27 -21.68 6.33
C LEU A 380 -3.06 -22.56 5.99
N LEU A 381 -3.11 -23.15 4.80
CA LEU A 381 -2.14 -24.14 4.34
C LEU A 381 -1.06 -23.52 3.44
N LEU A 382 0.19 -23.99 3.60
CA LEU A 382 1.34 -23.53 2.83
C LEU A 382 1.15 -23.80 1.33
N GLY A 383 1.60 -22.85 0.51
CA GLY A 383 1.54 -22.97 -0.96
C GLY A 383 0.15 -22.80 -1.55
N THR A 384 -0.85 -22.46 -0.74
CA THR A 384 -2.14 -21.97 -1.22
C THR A 384 -2.05 -20.49 -1.61
N PRO A 385 -2.99 -19.98 -2.41
CA PRO A 385 -2.96 -18.57 -2.80
C PRO A 385 -3.18 -17.57 -1.66
N GLN A 386 -3.98 -17.95 -0.65
CA GLN A 386 -4.24 -17.14 0.54
C GLN A 386 -2.99 -16.98 1.41
N TRP A 387 -2.14 -18.01 1.43
CA TRP A 387 -0.86 -18.01 2.12
C TRP A 387 0.11 -16.95 1.57
N VAL A 388 0.10 -16.69 0.26
CA VAL A 388 0.96 -15.66 -0.36
C VAL A 388 0.63 -14.27 0.16
N ASP A 389 -0.65 -13.90 0.18
CA ASP A 389 -1.09 -12.57 0.63
C ASP A 389 -0.88 -12.39 2.16
N TYR A 390 -1.04 -13.47 2.91
CA TYR A 390 -0.71 -13.52 4.34
C TYR A 390 0.79 -13.26 4.59
N CYS A 391 1.68 -14.00 3.93
CA CYS A 391 3.13 -13.80 4.06
C CYS A 391 3.58 -12.41 3.60
N ARG A 392 3.02 -11.89 2.49
CA ARG A 392 3.27 -10.52 2.02
C ARG A 392 2.92 -9.49 3.09
N THR A 393 1.72 -9.60 3.66
CA THR A 393 1.22 -8.66 4.68
C THR A 393 2.13 -8.64 5.91
N ILE A 394 2.60 -9.81 6.34
CA ILE A 394 3.55 -9.93 7.45
C ILE A 394 4.91 -9.34 7.10
N ALA A 395 5.41 -9.59 5.88
CA ALA A 395 6.66 -9.00 5.42
C ALA A 395 6.60 -7.46 5.43
N VAL A 396 5.49 -6.86 4.97
CA VAL A 396 5.26 -5.40 5.06
C VAL A 396 5.28 -4.94 6.52
N GLN A 397 4.57 -5.66 7.39
CA GLN A 397 4.48 -5.31 8.80
C GLN A 397 5.84 -5.40 9.51
N GLU A 398 6.65 -6.40 9.18
CA GLU A 398 8.00 -6.57 9.72
C GLU A 398 9.02 -5.56 9.17
N ILE A 399 8.80 -5.03 7.95
CA ILE A 399 9.61 -3.94 7.41
C ILE A 399 9.29 -2.62 8.13
N ILE A 400 8.00 -2.31 8.31
CA ILE A 400 7.55 -1.07 8.93
C ILE A 400 7.84 -1.11 10.44
N SER A 401 7.46 -2.21 11.10
CA SER A 401 7.54 -2.41 12.55
C SER A 401 8.06 -3.82 12.89
N PRO A 402 9.40 -4.00 12.90
CA PRO A 402 10.04 -5.29 13.19
C PRO A 402 9.54 -5.93 14.48
N GLY A 403 9.20 -7.21 14.41
CA GLY A 403 8.74 -8.03 15.51
C GLY A 403 7.29 -7.83 15.93
N SER A 404 6.54 -6.89 15.35
CA SER A 404 5.15 -6.64 15.76
C SER A 404 4.19 -7.77 15.36
N SER A 405 4.49 -8.51 14.28
CA SER A 405 3.59 -9.55 13.75
C SER A 405 3.32 -10.69 14.74
N ARG A 406 4.30 -11.09 15.55
CA ARG A 406 4.12 -12.15 16.58
C ARG A 406 3.17 -11.75 17.71
N SER A 407 2.96 -10.45 17.91
CA SER A 407 1.99 -9.94 18.89
C SER A 407 0.58 -9.83 18.30
N MET A 408 0.41 -10.08 17.00
CA MET A 408 -0.86 -10.00 16.30
C MET A 408 -1.56 -11.37 16.21
N THR A 409 -2.88 -11.34 16.13
CA THR A 409 -3.70 -12.51 15.82
C THR A 409 -3.94 -12.62 14.31
N HIS A 410 -4.26 -13.82 13.83
CA HIS A 410 -4.62 -14.04 12.44
C HIS A 410 -5.79 -13.13 12.00
N ALA A 411 -6.76 -12.85 12.87
CA ALA A 411 -7.87 -11.94 12.57
C ALA A 411 -7.40 -10.49 12.31
N GLN A 412 -6.40 -10.01 13.06
CA GLN A 412 -5.81 -8.70 12.84
C GLN A 412 -5.02 -8.65 11.51
N ILE A 413 -4.29 -9.71 11.18
CA ILE A 413 -3.62 -9.84 9.88
C ILE A 413 -4.63 -9.87 8.73
N GLN A 414 -5.73 -10.61 8.87
CA GLN A 414 -6.82 -10.63 7.88
C GLN A 414 -7.45 -9.25 7.67
N HIS A 415 -7.53 -8.41 8.71
CA HIS A 415 -7.97 -7.03 8.56
C HIS A 415 -6.98 -6.23 7.69
N LEU A 416 -5.68 -6.36 7.93
CA LEU A 416 -4.65 -5.71 7.11
C LEU A 416 -4.64 -6.20 5.65
N MET A 417 -4.88 -7.49 5.41
CA MET A 417 -5.00 -8.05 4.05
C MET A 417 -6.18 -7.44 3.26
N LYS A 418 -7.23 -6.97 3.96
CA LYS A 418 -8.36 -6.29 3.31
C LYS A 418 -8.00 -4.87 2.88
N SER A 419 -7.07 -4.21 3.57
CA SER A 419 -6.65 -2.85 3.26
C SER A 419 -6.00 -2.75 1.88
N VAL A 420 -6.34 -1.69 1.15
CA VAL A 420 -5.73 -1.35 -0.14
C VAL A 420 -4.65 -0.29 0.09
N SER A 421 -3.65 -0.23 -0.79
CA SER A 421 -2.65 0.83 -0.74
C SER A 421 -3.29 2.20 -0.96
N VAL A 422 -3.04 3.14 -0.05
CA VAL A 422 -3.50 4.53 -0.11
C VAL A 422 -2.37 5.50 -0.46
N THR A 423 -1.13 5.01 -0.61
CA THR A 423 0.02 5.77 -1.11
C THR A 423 0.80 4.99 -2.18
N GLU A 424 1.58 5.68 -3.00
CA GLU A 424 2.49 5.04 -3.97
C GLU A 424 3.59 4.25 -3.27
N SER A 425 4.12 4.75 -2.15
CA SER A 425 5.11 4.07 -1.30
C SER A 425 4.58 2.73 -0.77
N GLN A 426 3.29 2.65 -0.41
CA GLN A 426 2.65 1.39 -0.06
C GLN A 426 2.55 0.43 -1.22
N GLN A 427 2.22 0.91 -2.43
CA GLN A 427 2.16 0.05 -3.61
C GLN A 427 3.53 -0.56 -3.92
N ALA A 428 4.58 0.27 -3.90
CA ALA A 428 5.96 -0.18 -4.11
C ALA A 428 6.41 -1.17 -3.03
N LEU A 429 6.14 -0.88 -1.75
CA LEU A 429 6.49 -1.78 -0.66
C LEU A 429 5.73 -3.11 -0.75
N ASN A 430 4.43 -3.07 -1.05
CA ASN A 430 3.61 -4.26 -1.22
C ASN A 430 4.10 -5.14 -2.37
N ALA A 431 4.54 -4.54 -3.48
CA ALA A 431 5.11 -5.25 -4.61
C ALA A 431 6.39 -5.99 -4.21
N LEU A 432 7.30 -5.29 -3.52
CA LEU A 432 8.57 -5.84 -3.07
C LEU A 432 8.39 -6.94 -2.00
N ALA A 433 7.48 -6.72 -1.06
CA ALA A 433 7.14 -7.67 0.00
C ALA A 433 6.52 -8.98 -0.53
N ALA A 434 5.96 -8.97 -1.74
CA ALA A 434 5.36 -10.15 -2.35
C ALA A 434 6.34 -11.00 -3.17
N VAL A 435 7.52 -10.47 -3.53
CA VAL A 435 8.53 -11.19 -4.32
C VAL A 435 8.84 -12.56 -3.70
N ASP A 436 9.17 -12.57 -2.41
CA ASP A 436 9.55 -13.79 -1.72
C ASP A 436 8.39 -14.79 -1.57
N PRO A 437 7.22 -14.38 -1.04
CA PRO A 437 6.04 -15.24 -0.99
C PRO A 437 5.67 -15.86 -2.35
N VAL A 438 5.81 -15.14 -3.46
CA VAL A 438 5.46 -15.66 -4.79
C VAL A 438 6.49 -16.69 -5.29
N ILE A 439 7.79 -16.45 -5.09
CA ILE A 439 8.83 -17.45 -5.40
C ILE A 439 8.66 -18.69 -4.52
N ASP A 440 8.42 -18.51 -3.23
CA ASP A 440 8.25 -19.59 -2.27
C ASP A 440 6.99 -20.40 -2.57
N TRP A 441 5.92 -19.74 -3.00
CA TRP A 441 4.72 -20.40 -3.53
C TRP A 441 5.03 -21.24 -4.77
N ALA A 442 5.87 -20.72 -5.67
CA ALA A 442 6.28 -21.45 -6.87
C ALA A 442 7.17 -22.66 -6.54
N LEU A 443 8.07 -22.55 -5.54
CA LEU A 443 8.87 -23.66 -5.01
C LEU A 443 7.98 -24.75 -4.38
N LEU A 444 7.04 -24.35 -3.50
CA LEU A 444 6.08 -25.26 -2.86
C LEU A 444 5.23 -26.00 -3.89
N ASN A 445 4.81 -25.32 -4.97
CA ASN A 445 4.05 -25.91 -6.06
C ASN A 445 4.93 -26.51 -7.17
N GLY A 446 6.24 -26.65 -6.97
CA GLY A 446 7.16 -27.27 -7.94
C GLY A 446 7.17 -26.62 -9.32
N ILE A 447 6.79 -25.34 -9.42
CA ILE A 447 6.78 -24.54 -10.67
C ILE A 447 8.20 -24.11 -11.02
N VAL A 448 9.02 -23.82 -9.99
CA VAL A 448 10.46 -23.58 -10.09
C VAL A 448 11.17 -24.45 -9.05
N THR A 449 12.45 -24.68 -9.25
CA THR A 449 13.33 -25.44 -8.35
C THR A 449 14.36 -24.54 -7.67
N HIS A 450 14.91 -24.96 -6.54
CA HIS A 450 16.00 -24.22 -5.88
C HIS A 450 17.20 -24.00 -6.82
N ASN A 451 17.50 -24.96 -7.71
CA ASN A 451 18.60 -24.82 -8.67
C ASN A 451 18.33 -23.71 -9.71
N GLU A 452 17.08 -23.55 -10.15
CA GLU A 452 16.69 -22.47 -11.07
C GLU A 452 16.72 -21.11 -10.36
N VAL A 453 16.20 -21.03 -9.12
CA VAL A 453 16.23 -19.81 -8.31
C VAL A 453 17.67 -19.39 -8.03
N ASN A 454 18.54 -20.32 -7.64
CA ASN A 454 19.96 -20.05 -7.39
C ASN A 454 20.72 -19.64 -8.67
N ARG A 455 20.28 -20.09 -9.84
CA ARG A 455 20.85 -19.67 -11.13
C ARG A 455 20.41 -18.26 -11.51
N SER A 456 19.13 -17.96 -11.35
CA SER A 456 18.55 -16.65 -11.66
C SER A 456 17.24 -16.45 -10.89
N VAL A 457 17.29 -15.60 -9.87
CA VAL A 457 16.11 -15.18 -9.09
C VAL A 457 15.12 -14.44 -9.98
N LYS A 458 15.62 -13.59 -10.89
CA LYS A 458 14.78 -12.82 -11.82
C LYS A 458 13.95 -13.71 -12.74
N ASP A 459 14.59 -14.67 -13.42
CA ASP A 459 13.87 -15.54 -14.37
C ASP A 459 12.86 -16.42 -13.62
N SER A 460 13.24 -16.90 -12.43
CA SER A 460 12.34 -17.67 -11.57
C SER A 460 11.15 -16.84 -11.09
N LEU A 461 11.37 -15.55 -10.77
CA LEU A 461 10.32 -14.62 -10.40
C LEU A 461 9.35 -14.36 -11.56
N GLU A 462 9.86 -14.15 -12.79
CA GLU A 462 9.01 -13.98 -13.98
C GLU A 462 8.10 -15.19 -14.21
N VAL A 463 8.66 -16.41 -14.10
CA VAL A 463 7.88 -17.66 -14.21
C VAL A 463 6.86 -17.78 -13.08
N ALA A 464 7.26 -17.49 -11.84
CA ALA A 464 6.38 -17.56 -10.66
C ALA A 464 5.22 -16.56 -10.75
N VAL A 465 5.50 -15.30 -11.11
CA VAL A 465 4.50 -14.25 -11.29
C VAL A 465 3.55 -14.60 -12.43
N ALA A 466 4.04 -15.10 -13.57
CA ALA A 466 3.19 -15.51 -14.68
C ALA A 466 2.24 -16.66 -14.28
N ALA A 467 2.73 -17.65 -13.54
CA ALA A 467 1.92 -18.76 -13.04
C ALA A 467 0.87 -18.29 -12.02
N TYR A 468 1.26 -17.46 -11.06
CA TYR A 468 0.36 -16.91 -10.05
C TYR A 468 -0.72 -16.02 -10.69
N ALA A 469 -0.33 -15.13 -11.61
CA ALA A 469 -1.26 -14.25 -12.33
C ALA A 469 -2.24 -15.03 -13.20
N ARG A 470 -1.80 -16.10 -13.89
CA ARG A 470 -2.68 -16.99 -14.65
C ARG A 470 -3.75 -17.61 -13.75
N HIS A 471 -3.34 -18.07 -12.57
CA HIS A 471 -4.26 -18.69 -11.63
C HIS A 471 -5.26 -17.69 -11.04
N ALA A 472 -4.79 -16.50 -10.66
CA ALA A 472 -5.63 -15.39 -10.22
C ALA A 472 -6.66 -14.99 -11.28
N LYS A 473 -6.22 -14.88 -12.54
CA LYS A 473 -7.09 -14.57 -13.69
C LYS A 473 -8.16 -15.63 -13.90
N THR A 474 -7.80 -16.91 -13.79
CA THR A 474 -8.74 -18.03 -13.94
C THR A 474 -9.87 -17.96 -12.90
N TYR A 475 -9.54 -17.65 -11.65
CA TYR A 475 -10.52 -17.41 -10.59
C TYR A 475 -11.42 -16.21 -10.89
N ALA A 476 -10.85 -15.07 -11.28
CA ALA A 476 -11.60 -13.86 -11.58
C ALA A 476 -12.54 -14.04 -12.78
N GLU A 477 -12.05 -14.60 -13.89
CA GLU A 477 -12.85 -14.85 -15.09
C GLU A 477 -13.95 -15.88 -14.86
N THR A 478 -13.70 -16.92 -14.03
CA THR A 478 -14.72 -17.90 -13.66
C THR A 478 -15.81 -17.24 -12.81
N ALA A 479 -15.44 -16.44 -11.80
CA ALA A 479 -16.42 -15.71 -10.97
C ALA A 479 -17.25 -14.73 -11.79
N GLU A 480 -16.59 -13.96 -12.65
CA GLU A 480 -17.23 -12.98 -13.52
C GLU A 480 -18.16 -13.67 -14.51
N THR A 481 -17.73 -14.74 -15.16
CA THR A 481 -18.58 -15.48 -16.11
C THR A 481 -19.80 -16.04 -15.42
N LEU A 482 -19.63 -16.71 -14.28
CA LEU A 482 -20.74 -17.32 -13.53
C LEU A 482 -21.70 -16.26 -12.93
N SER A 483 -21.23 -15.04 -12.66
CA SER A 483 -22.09 -13.95 -12.20
C SER A 483 -22.80 -13.18 -13.32
N ARG A 484 -22.48 -13.39 -14.60
CA ARG A 484 -23.19 -12.73 -15.70
C ARG A 484 -24.52 -13.43 -16.01
N PRO A 485 -25.60 -12.68 -16.30
CA PRO A 485 -26.84 -13.29 -16.78
C PRO A 485 -26.66 -13.90 -18.17
N LEU A 486 -27.39 -14.98 -18.44
CA LEU A 486 -27.58 -15.46 -19.81
C LEU A 486 -28.48 -14.48 -20.58
N PRO A 487 -28.24 -14.27 -21.88
CA PRO A 487 -29.04 -13.34 -22.66
C PRO A 487 -30.45 -13.89 -22.82
N THR A 488 -31.45 -13.03 -22.58
CA THR A 488 -32.87 -13.37 -22.75
C THR A 488 -33.36 -12.89 -24.11
N ARG A 489 -34.41 -13.51 -24.65
CA ARG A 489 -35.07 -13.03 -25.88
C ARG A 489 -35.54 -11.59 -25.72
N LYS A 490 -36.01 -11.23 -24.51
CA LYS A 490 -36.39 -9.87 -24.13
C LYS A 490 -35.24 -8.87 -24.17
N SER A 491 -34.09 -9.19 -23.56
CA SER A 491 -32.91 -8.30 -23.60
C SER A 491 -32.40 -8.11 -25.02
N ILE A 492 -32.49 -9.13 -25.87
CA ILE A 492 -32.09 -9.04 -27.28
C ILE A 492 -33.06 -8.19 -28.10
N ALA A 493 -34.37 -8.36 -27.90
CA ALA A 493 -35.38 -7.50 -28.50
C ALA A 493 -35.18 -6.03 -28.10
N LEU A 494 -34.88 -5.78 -26.82
CA LEU A 494 -34.55 -4.43 -26.33
C LEU A 494 -33.31 -3.85 -27.01
N ASP A 495 -32.24 -4.62 -27.16
CA ASP A 495 -31.00 -4.15 -27.80
C ASP A 495 -31.20 -3.86 -29.29
N ILE A 496 -31.96 -4.70 -30.01
CA ILE A 496 -32.36 -4.43 -31.40
C ILE A 496 -33.11 -3.10 -31.48
N LEU A 497 -34.11 -2.89 -30.59
CA LEU A 497 -34.92 -1.67 -30.58
C LEU A 497 -34.11 -0.42 -30.22
N LYS A 498 -33.19 -0.50 -29.26
CA LYS A 498 -32.28 0.62 -28.93
C LYS A 498 -31.42 1.04 -30.13
N GLN A 499 -31.07 0.11 -31.02
CA GLN A 499 -30.31 0.41 -32.23
C GLN A 499 -31.15 1.04 -33.33
N VAL A 500 -32.37 0.54 -33.55
CA VAL A 500 -33.24 1.00 -34.66
C VAL A 500 -34.11 2.20 -34.29
N ALA A 501 -34.36 2.43 -32.99
CA ALA A 501 -35.13 3.53 -32.42
C ALA A 501 -34.32 4.31 -31.36
N LYS A 502 -33.13 4.79 -31.75
CA LYS A 502 -32.22 5.55 -30.87
C LYS A 502 -32.90 6.78 -30.29
N GLY A 503 -32.91 6.90 -28.96
CA GLY A 503 -33.53 8.01 -28.24
C GLY A 503 -34.97 7.76 -27.79
N CYS A 504 -35.57 6.61 -28.12
CA CYS A 504 -36.86 6.22 -27.59
C CYS A 504 -36.77 5.92 -26.09
N THR A 505 -37.57 6.60 -25.27
CA THR A 505 -37.57 6.47 -23.80
C THR A 505 -38.60 5.46 -23.27
N TYR A 506 -39.41 4.86 -24.14
CA TYR A 506 -40.55 4.03 -23.77
C TYR A 506 -40.54 2.62 -24.39
N LEU A 507 -39.37 2.12 -24.80
CA LEU A 507 -39.24 0.80 -25.44
C LEU A 507 -39.78 -0.37 -24.61
N GLU A 508 -39.71 -0.27 -23.29
CA GLU A 508 -40.17 -1.30 -22.35
C GLU A 508 -41.54 -0.97 -21.72
N ASN A 509 -42.09 0.21 -22.01
CA ASN A 509 -43.36 0.66 -21.42
C ASN A 509 -44.53 0.19 -22.28
N ASP A 510 -45.60 -0.28 -21.64
CA ASP A 510 -46.86 -0.64 -22.27
C ASP A 510 -47.57 0.61 -22.82
N VAL A 511 -47.23 1.03 -24.05
CA VAL A 511 -47.72 2.28 -24.65
C VAL A 511 -48.30 2.13 -26.06
N LEU A 512 -48.02 1.02 -26.75
CA LEU A 512 -48.52 0.80 -28.11
C LEU A 512 -49.88 0.10 -28.10
N HIS A 513 -50.77 0.55 -28.97
CA HIS A 513 -52.08 -0.04 -29.22
C HIS A 513 -52.20 -0.44 -30.69
N GLN A 514 -53.07 -1.40 -30.99
CA GLN A 514 -53.30 -1.87 -32.35
C GLN A 514 -54.20 -0.89 -33.13
N LYS A 515 -53.76 -0.45 -34.31
CA LYS A 515 -54.50 0.49 -35.19
C LYS A 515 -55.72 -0.14 -35.84
N SER A 516 -55.61 -1.39 -36.27
CA SER A 516 -56.67 -2.10 -36.99
C SER A 516 -57.25 -3.22 -36.13
N ASN A 517 -58.54 -3.14 -35.83
CA ASN A 517 -59.29 -4.20 -35.15
C ASN A 517 -59.57 -5.34 -36.15
N ARG A 518 -58.54 -6.13 -36.51
CA ARG A 518 -58.74 -7.30 -37.38
C ARG A 518 -59.54 -8.33 -36.59
N THR A 519 -60.59 -8.86 -37.21
CA THR A 519 -61.61 -9.79 -36.71
C THR A 519 -61.09 -11.19 -36.35
N LEU A 520 -60.02 -11.26 -35.56
CA LEU A 520 -59.60 -12.45 -34.81
C LEU A 520 -59.07 -11.97 -33.45
N GLN A 521 -59.95 -11.40 -32.61
CA GLN A 521 -60.31 -11.93 -31.29
C GLN A 521 -60.87 -10.86 -30.32
N ASP A 522 -62.02 -11.20 -29.76
CA ASP A 522 -62.71 -10.65 -28.59
C ASP A 522 -63.49 -9.34 -28.73
N ALA A 523 -64.80 -9.50 -28.94
CA ALA A 523 -65.83 -8.50 -28.64
C ALA A 523 -65.92 -8.11 -27.15
N PHE A 524 -65.01 -8.62 -26.30
CA PHE A 524 -65.00 -8.45 -24.84
C PHE A 524 -63.62 -8.13 -24.22
N ALA A 525 -62.55 -7.88 -25.00
CA ALA A 525 -61.27 -7.45 -24.45
C ALA A 525 -61.15 -5.91 -24.48
N GLU A 526 -60.93 -5.28 -23.33
CA GLU A 526 -60.51 -3.88 -23.29
C GLU A 526 -59.19 -3.71 -24.07
N SER A 527 -59.05 -2.62 -24.83
CA SER A 527 -57.82 -2.27 -25.55
C SER A 527 -56.64 -2.20 -24.57
N PHE A 528 -55.78 -3.22 -24.54
CA PHE A 528 -54.59 -3.24 -23.67
C PHE A 528 -53.34 -2.73 -24.40
N LEU A 529 -52.53 -1.92 -23.71
CA LEU A 529 -51.30 -1.32 -24.25
C LEU A 529 -50.13 -2.29 -24.10
N ILE A 530 -49.28 -2.42 -25.13
CA ILE A 530 -48.15 -3.36 -25.15
C ILE A 530 -46.85 -2.61 -25.41
N SER A 531 -45.76 -3.08 -24.80
CA SER A 531 -44.43 -2.52 -25.06
C SER A 531 -43.91 -2.84 -26.47
N PRO A 532 -43.13 -1.93 -27.09
CA PRO A 532 -42.40 -2.22 -28.32
C PRO A 532 -41.55 -3.50 -28.24
N VAL A 533 -40.94 -3.78 -27.08
CA VAL A 533 -40.15 -4.99 -26.84
C VAL A 533 -40.99 -6.26 -26.96
N ASP A 534 -42.13 -6.34 -26.28
CA ASP A 534 -43.02 -7.51 -26.34
C ASP A 534 -43.58 -7.71 -27.75
N LEU A 535 -43.88 -6.62 -28.46
CA LEU A 535 -44.33 -6.66 -29.85
C LEU A 535 -43.23 -7.12 -30.81
N LEU A 536 -41.96 -6.78 -30.55
CA LEU A 536 -40.85 -7.31 -31.34
C LEU A 536 -40.64 -8.80 -31.07
N MET A 537 -40.70 -9.23 -29.81
CA MET A 537 -40.57 -10.64 -29.41
C MET A 537 -41.65 -11.53 -30.05
N SER A 538 -42.87 -11.04 -30.15
CA SER A 538 -43.99 -11.74 -30.80
C SER A 538 -44.03 -11.58 -32.33
N ASN A 539 -43.06 -10.88 -32.91
CA ASN A 539 -42.97 -10.46 -34.32
C ASN A 539 -44.15 -9.58 -34.81
N ASP A 540 -45.01 -9.11 -33.91
CA ASP A 540 -46.16 -8.25 -34.22
C ASP A 540 -45.76 -6.80 -34.52
N LEU A 541 -44.61 -6.33 -34.04
CA LEU A 541 -44.13 -4.96 -34.33
C LEU A 541 -43.79 -4.75 -35.82
N GLN A 542 -43.34 -5.80 -36.51
CA GLN A 542 -42.98 -5.72 -37.94
C GLN A 542 -44.21 -5.51 -38.85
N THR A 543 -45.41 -5.81 -38.36
CA THR A 543 -46.65 -5.61 -39.12
C THR A 543 -46.95 -4.14 -39.41
N GLY A 544 -46.41 -3.22 -38.60
CA GLY A 544 -46.75 -1.80 -38.65
C GLY A 544 -48.13 -1.46 -38.07
N ASP A 545 -48.86 -2.46 -37.58
CA ASP A 545 -50.24 -2.32 -37.10
C ASP A 545 -50.33 -1.84 -35.64
N TRP A 546 -49.20 -1.60 -34.95
CA TRP A 546 -49.13 -1.16 -33.56
C TRP A 546 -48.46 0.20 -33.40
N ASP A 547 -49.07 1.14 -32.67
CA ASP A 547 -48.55 2.52 -32.57
C ASP A 547 -49.05 3.25 -31.31
N LEU A 548 -48.58 4.48 -31.09
CA LEU A 548 -49.05 5.32 -29.99
C LEU A 548 -50.49 5.79 -30.22
N LYS A 549 -51.31 5.76 -29.16
CA LYS A 549 -52.71 6.23 -29.20
C LYS A 549 -52.82 7.75 -29.34
N HIS A 550 -51.88 8.46 -28.73
CA HIS A 550 -51.79 9.91 -28.74
C HIS A 550 -50.32 10.31 -28.97
N GLY A 551 -50.07 11.25 -29.88
CA GLY A 551 -48.72 11.70 -30.23
C GLY A 551 -48.31 11.37 -31.67
N GLU A 552 -47.05 11.67 -32.00
CA GLU A 552 -46.44 11.28 -33.28
C GLU A 552 -46.26 9.75 -33.35
N SER A 553 -46.51 9.17 -34.52
CA SER A 553 -46.31 7.74 -34.75
C SER A 553 -44.86 7.32 -34.44
N ILE A 554 -44.69 6.17 -33.78
CA ILE A 554 -43.36 5.59 -33.52
C ILE A 554 -42.58 5.36 -34.82
N TYR A 555 -43.27 5.07 -35.93
CA TYR A 555 -42.66 4.85 -37.23
C TYR A 555 -42.29 6.15 -37.95
N THR A 556 -42.95 7.26 -37.64
CA THR A 556 -42.57 8.60 -38.15
C THR A 556 -41.40 9.16 -37.33
N ALA A 557 -41.44 9.02 -36.01
CA ALA A 557 -40.35 9.42 -35.12
C ALA A 557 -39.06 8.62 -35.39
N PHE A 558 -39.19 7.34 -35.76
CA PHE A 558 -38.08 6.44 -36.08
C PHE A 558 -38.25 5.79 -37.47
N PRO A 559 -38.01 6.54 -38.57
CA PRO A 559 -38.29 6.07 -39.93
C PRO A 559 -37.41 4.90 -40.39
N LYS A 560 -36.29 4.66 -39.69
CA LYS A 560 -35.40 3.51 -39.93
C LYS A 560 -35.80 2.27 -39.15
N MET A 561 -36.84 2.31 -38.33
CA MET A 561 -37.25 1.19 -37.47
C MET A 561 -37.73 0.00 -38.31
N LEU A 562 -38.86 0.12 -39.01
CA LEU A 562 -39.43 -0.99 -39.81
C LEU A 562 -38.44 -1.62 -40.81
N PRO A 563 -37.68 -0.86 -41.62
CA PRO A 563 -36.77 -1.45 -42.61
C PRO A 563 -35.59 -2.23 -42.01
N ASN A 564 -35.23 -1.98 -40.75
CA ASN A 564 -34.07 -2.60 -40.09
C ASN A 564 -34.45 -3.49 -38.91
N LEU A 565 -35.75 -3.69 -38.65
CA LEU A 565 -36.22 -4.63 -37.64
C LEU A 565 -35.90 -6.06 -38.10
N ILE A 566 -35.22 -6.80 -37.24
CA ILE A 566 -34.96 -8.23 -37.40
C ILE A 566 -35.70 -8.99 -36.30
N SER A 567 -36.07 -10.24 -36.59
CA SER A 567 -36.65 -11.11 -35.55
C SER A 567 -35.61 -11.40 -34.46
N PRO A 568 -35.96 -11.30 -33.17
CA PRO A 568 -35.03 -11.57 -32.07
C PRO A 568 -34.68 -13.06 -31.94
N ASP A 569 -35.44 -13.97 -32.57
CA ASP A 569 -35.35 -15.42 -32.35
C ASP A 569 -33.99 -16.01 -32.75
N GLY A 570 -33.55 -15.75 -33.98
CA GLY A 570 -32.26 -16.26 -34.48
C GLY A 570 -31.07 -15.65 -33.74
N GLU A 571 -31.18 -14.37 -33.37
CA GLU A 571 -30.16 -13.66 -32.62
C GLU A 571 -30.10 -14.14 -31.16
N PHE A 572 -31.24 -14.51 -30.58
CA PHE A 572 -31.34 -15.18 -29.29
C PHE A 572 -30.52 -16.46 -29.24
N TYR A 573 -30.79 -17.42 -30.11
CA TYR A 573 -30.03 -18.67 -30.10
C TYR A 573 -28.53 -18.45 -30.35
N ARG A 574 -28.17 -17.48 -31.22
CA ARG A 574 -26.76 -17.16 -31.49
C ARG A 574 -26.05 -16.63 -30.25
N GLN A 575 -26.61 -15.64 -29.56
CA GLN A 575 -25.99 -15.05 -28.36
C GLN A 575 -26.06 -16.00 -27.17
N PHE A 576 -27.19 -16.68 -26.97
CA PHE A 576 -27.38 -17.66 -25.92
C PHE A 576 -26.36 -18.80 -26.02
N ASN A 577 -26.21 -19.42 -27.21
CA ASN A 577 -25.27 -20.52 -27.42
C ASN A 577 -23.82 -20.11 -27.19
N ARG A 578 -23.45 -18.91 -27.65
CA ARG A 578 -22.11 -18.35 -27.42
C ARG A 578 -21.83 -18.22 -25.92
N ASN A 579 -22.76 -17.67 -25.15
CA ASN A 579 -22.58 -17.46 -23.72
C ASN A 579 -22.67 -18.77 -22.94
N TYR A 580 -23.58 -19.67 -23.31
CA TYR A 580 -23.76 -20.99 -22.70
C TYR A 580 -22.45 -21.81 -22.68
N VAL A 581 -21.70 -21.82 -23.78
CA VAL A 581 -20.40 -22.52 -23.85
C VAL A 581 -19.42 -21.97 -22.80
N SER A 582 -19.32 -20.64 -22.65
CA SER A 582 -18.48 -20.02 -21.64
C SER A 582 -18.94 -20.32 -20.21
N HIS A 583 -20.25 -20.32 -19.96
CA HIS A 583 -20.82 -20.70 -18.65
C HIS A 583 -20.55 -22.17 -18.32
N ALA A 584 -20.69 -23.09 -19.28
CA ALA A 584 -20.41 -24.51 -19.08
C ALA A 584 -18.93 -24.75 -18.76
N GLN A 585 -18.01 -24.07 -19.47
CA GLN A 585 -16.58 -24.13 -19.19
C GLN A 585 -16.23 -23.52 -17.82
N ALA A 586 -16.86 -22.41 -17.44
CA ALA A 586 -16.69 -21.80 -16.12
C ALA A 586 -17.21 -22.72 -15.01
N MET A 587 -18.32 -23.42 -15.22
CA MET A 587 -18.85 -24.41 -14.27
C MET A 587 -17.91 -25.62 -14.14
N SER A 588 -17.36 -26.13 -15.24
CA SER A 588 -16.33 -27.17 -15.21
C SER A 588 -15.11 -26.72 -14.40
N THR A 589 -14.63 -25.50 -14.65
CA THR A 589 -13.52 -24.89 -13.90
C THR A 589 -13.84 -24.77 -12.41
N HIS A 590 -15.04 -24.32 -12.06
CA HIS A 590 -15.52 -24.20 -10.69
C HIS A 590 -15.52 -25.53 -9.94
N LEU A 591 -16.04 -26.62 -10.54
CA LEU A 591 -16.01 -27.94 -9.92
C LEU A 591 -14.58 -28.49 -9.80
N LYS A 592 -13.73 -28.25 -10.80
CA LYS A 592 -12.33 -28.66 -10.76
C LYS A 592 -11.57 -27.95 -9.64
N LEU A 593 -11.83 -26.66 -9.42
CA LEU A 593 -11.28 -25.90 -8.30
C LEU A 593 -11.73 -26.46 -6.96
N ALA A 594 -13.00 -26.88 -6.84
CA ALA A 594 -13.54 -27.51 -5.63
C ALA A 594 -12.84 -28.84 -5.31
N LEU A 595 -12.73 -29.73 -6.30
CA LEU A 595 -12.07 -31.04 -6.17
C LEU A 595 -10.58 -30.90 -5.88
N SER A 596 -9.91 -29.98 -6.57
CA SER A 596 -8.47 -29.73 -6.38
C SER A 596 -8.15 -29.19 -5.00
N SER A 597 -9.13 -28.56 -4.32
CA SER A 597 -8.99 -28.00 -2.97
C SER A 597 -9.17 -29.00 -1.84
N LEU A 598 -9.52 -30.26 -2.15
CA LEU A 598 -9.54 -31.32 -1.15
C LEU A 598 -8.13 -31.60 -0.59
N PRO A 599 -8.01 -32.06 0.66
CA PRO A 599 -6.74 -32.53 1.20
C PRO A 599 -6.06 -33.55 0.29
N LEU A 600 -4.73 -33.54 0.24
CA LEU A 600 -3.94 -34.44 -0.62
C LEU A 600 -4.34 -35.93 -0.50
N PRO A 601 -4.54 -36.50 0.70
CA PRO A 601 -4.97 -37.90 0.82
C PRO A 601 -6.32 -38.16 0.15
N ASP A 602 -7.25 -37.21 0.23
CA ASP A 602 -8.59 -37.34 -0.34
C ASP A 602 -8.58 -37.24 -1.86
N ARG A 603 -7.74 -36.34 -2.40
CA ARG A 603 -7.50 -36.26 -3.85
C ARG A 603 -6.92 -37.57 -4.38
N ALA A 604 -5.96 -38.15 -3.67
CA ALA A 604 -5.38 -39.44 -4.04
C ALA A 604 -6.43 -40.57 -4.04
N ARG A 605 -7.30 -40.63 -3.02
CA ARG A 605 -8.40 -41.63 -2.95
C ARG A 605 -9.40 -41.48 -4.09
N LEU A 606 -9.80 -40.25 -4.44
CA LEU A 606 -10.75 -40.00 -5.54
C LEU A 606 -10.14 -40.28 -6.92
N LEU A 607 -8.84 -40.03 -7.10
CA LEU A 607 -8.18 -40.22 -8.40
C LEU A 607 -7.75 -41.68 -8.65
N ARG A 608 -7.36 -42.41 -7.60
CA ARG A 608 -6.85 -43.79 -7.71
C ARG A 608 -7.90 -44.85 -7.42
N GLY A 609 -8.89 -44.56 -6.59
CA GLY A 609 -9.97 -45.49 -6.26
C GLY A 609 -11.08 -45.51 -7.31
N GLN A 610 -11.90 -46.56 -7.28
CA GLN A 610 -13.15 -46.59 -8.01
C GLN A 610 -14.14 -45.65 -7.31
N VAL A 611 -14.70 -44.69 -8.05
CA VAL A 611 -15.61 -43.69 -7.48
C VAL A 611 -17.04 -44.06 -7.83
N THR A 612 -17.85 -44.35 -6.82
CA THR A 612 -19.30 -44.53 -6.91
C THR A 612 -19.99 -43.23 -6.57
N ILE A 613 -20.91 -42.78 -7.41
CA ILE A 613 -21.58 -41.49 -7.26
C ILE A 613 -23.06 -41.72 -6.95
N PHE A 614 -23.57 -40.97 -5.98
CA PHE A 614 -24.95 -41.01 -5.50
C PHE A 614 -25.62 -39.63 -5.62
N SER A 615 -26.93 -39.63 -5.83
CA SER A 615 -27.79 -38.46 -5.69
C SER A 615 -28.69 -38.58 -4.46
N VAL A 616 -29.07 -37.44 -3.90
CA VAL A 616 -29.90 -37.35 -2.69
C VAL A 616 -31.25 -36.70 -3.01
N ARG A 617 -32.34 -37.15 -2.40
CA ARG A 617 -33.71 -36.61 -2.61
C ARG A 617 -34.65 -36.88 -1.44
N PRO A 618 -35.70 -36.07 -1.22
CA PRO A 618 -36.77 -36.45 -0.32
C PRO A 618 -37.53 -37.68 -0.85
N SER A 619 -38.24 -38.35 0.05
CA SER A 619 -39.17 -39.42 -0.32
C SER A 619 -40.33 -38.83 -1.11
N VAL A 620 -40.73 -39.50 -2.20
CA VAL A 620 -41.88 -39.11 -3.03
C VAL A 620 -42.95 -40.19 -3.05
N ALA A 621 -42.95 -41.07 -2.05
CA ALA A 621 -43.89 -42.17 -1.94
C ALA A 621 -45.32 -41.64 -1.79
N THR A 622 -46.20 -42.00 -2.73
CA THR A 622 -47.62 -41.66 -2.70
C THR A 622 -48.47 -42.94 -2.59
N PRO A 623 -49.58 -42.93 -1.85
CA PRO A 623 -50.45 -44.10 -1.71
C PRO A 623 -51.20 -44.38 -3.02
N HIS A 624 -50.99 -45.56 -3.61
CA HIS A 624 -51.66 -46.00 -4.83
C HIS A 624 -52.74 -47.06 -4.53
N PRO A 625 -53.97 -46.93 -5.04
CA PRO A 625 -55.04 -47.90 -4.78
C PRO A 625 -54.80 -49.24 -5.51
N ILE A 626 -54.96 -50.37 -4.79
CA ILE A 626 -54.97 -51.69 -5.43
C ILE A 626 -56.32 -51.87 -6.14
N ILE A 627 -56.29 -52.02 -7.47
CA ILE A 627 -57.46 -52.44 -8.25
C ILE A 627 -57.62 -53.95 -8.07
N LEU A 628 -58.48 -54.37 -7.13
CA LEU A 628 -59.01 -55.74 -7.10
C LEU A 628 -60.22 -55.82 -8.05
N PRO A 629 -60.35 -56.87 -8.89
CA PRO A 629 -61.55 -57.04 -9.71
C PRO A 629 -62.77 -57.21 -8.81
N PRO A 630 -63.93 -56.60 -9.12
CA PRO A 630 -65.08 -56.61 -8.23
C PRO A 630 -65.65 -58.03 -8.11
N MET A 631 -65.53 -58.62 -6.93
CA MET A 631 -66.25 -59.84 -6.54
C MET A 631 -67.55 -59.43 -5.84
N THR A 632 -68.56 -58.97 -6.59
CA THR A 632 -70.03 -59.11 -6.36
C THR A 632 -70.85 -58.11 -7.20
N PRO A 633 -72.11 -58.44 -7.61
CA PRO A 633 -72.91 -57.63 -8.52
C PRO A 633 -73.60 -56.45 -7.84
N PHE A 634 -73.79 -55.37 -8.61
CA PHE A 634 -74.30 -54.04 -8.25
C PHE A 634 -75.74 -53.94 -7.70
N SER A 635 -76.40 -55.03 -7.33
CA SER A 635 -77.86 -55.06 -7.06
C SER A 635 -78.29 -54.80 -5.62
N SER A 636 -77.40 -54.37 -4.71
CA SER A 636 -77.76 -54.23 -3.28
C SER A 636 -77.44 -52.87 -2.63
N LEU A 637 -77.14 -51.83 -3.40
CA LEU A 637 -76.80 -50.49 -2.85
C LEU A 637 -77.87 -49.42 -3.07
N LEU A 638 -79.09 -49.80 -3.45
CA LEU A 638 -80.20 -48.86 -3.71
C LEU A 638 -81.11 -48.58 -2.50
N GLU A 639 -80.74 -49.02 -1.30
CA GLU A 639 -81.41 -48.63 -0.06
C GLU A 639 -80.39 -48.09 0.95
N LEU A 640 -80.04 -46.81 0.81
CA LEU A 640 -79.57 -45.94 1.89
C LEU A 640 -79.68 -44.48 1.41
N THR A 641 -80.92 -44.02 1.27
CA THR A 641 -81.25 -42.60 1.10
C THR A 641 -81.16 -41.90 2.46
N SER A 642 -80.13 -41.09 2.70
CA SER A 642 -80.16 -39.98 3.67
C SER A 642 -79.01 -38.98 3.47
N PRO A 643 -79.27 -37.66 3.59
CA PRO A 643 -78.31 -36.60 3.31
C PRO A 643 -77.55 -36.18 4.58
N SER A 644 -76.64 -37.01 5.07
CA SER A 644 -75.72 -36.62 6.16
C SER A 644 -74.61 -37.65 6.35
N VAL A 645 -73.75 -37.80 5.35
CA VAL A 645 -72.48 -38.53 5.48
C VAL A 645 -71.36 -37.61 4.98
N PRO A 646 -70.40 -37.22 5.84
CA PRO A 646 -69.27 -36.39 5.41
C PRO A 646 -68.39 -37.17 4.43
N LEU A 647 -67.73 -36.46 3.51
CA LEU A 647 -66.84 -37.05 2.48
C LEU A 647 -65.74 -37.96 3.10
N SER A 648 -65.43 -37.78 4.39
CA SER A 648 -64.53 -38.61 5.16
C SER A 648 -64.97 -40.07 5.34
N SER A 649 -66.27 -40.38 5.23
CA SER A 649 -66.80 -41.75 5.40
C SER A 649 -66.94 -42.52 4.08
N LEU A 650 -66.71 -41.89 2.92
CA LEU A 650 -66.61 -42.56 1.61
C LEU A 650 -65.21 -43.14 1.33
N LEU A 651 -64.21 -42.79 2.14
CA LEU A 651 -62.82 -43.27 2.00
C LEU A 651 -62.57 -44.66 2.63
N GLU A 652 -63.52 -45.22 3.39
CA GLU A 652 -63.40 -46.59 3.94
C GLU A 652 -63.70 -47.70 2.91
N PHE A 653 -64.03 -47.35 1.67
CA PHE A 653 -64.17 -48.32 0.56
C PHE A 653 -62.94 -48.42 -0.36
N ALA A 654 -61.87 -47.67 -0.09
CA ALA A 654 -60.61 -47.84 -0.80
C ALA A 654 -59.91 -49.11 -0.30
N GLY A 655 -59.74 -50.10 -1.18
CA GLY A 655 -58.93 -51.29 -0.90
C GLY A 655 -57.51 -50.93 -0.44
N PRO A 656 -56.72 -51.91 0.07
CA PRO A 656 -55.38 -51.66 0.58
C PRO A 656 -54.55 -50.82 -0.41
N THR A 657 -53.99 -49.70 0.03
CA THR A 657 -53.12 -48.86 -0.79
C THR A 657 -51.67 -49.28 -0.60
N VAL A 658 -50.91 -49.43 -1.68
CA VAL A 658 -49.46 -49.66 -1.61
C VAL A 658 -48.76 -48.33 -1.88
N PRO A 659 -47.82 -47.89 -1.02
CA PRO A 659 -47.02 -46.71 -1.34
C PRO A 659 -46.19 -47.01 -2.59
N MET A 660 -46.23 -46.13 -3.59
CA MET A 660 -45.44 -46.24 -4.82
C MET A 660 -44.77 -44.90 -5.15
N GLU A 661 -43.63 -44.95 -5.84
CA GLU A 661 -42.96 -43.78 -6.39
C GLU A 661 -43.03 -43.82 -7.93
N SER A 662 -43.42 -42.71 -8.56
CA SER A 662 -43.34 -42.56 -10.01
C SER A 662 -41.95 -42.07 -10.43
N GLN A 663 -41.48 -42.45 -11.62
CA GLN A 663 -40.17 -41.98 -12.10
C GLN A 663 -40.11 -40.44 -12.23
N LYS A 664 -41.23 -39.82 -12.62
CA LYS A 664 -41.37 -38.37 -12.76
C LYS A 664 -41.17 -37.66 -11.41
N ASP A 665 -41.85 -38.10 -10.36
CA ASP A 665 -41.74 -37.49 -9.04
C ASP A 665 -40.32 -37.69 -8.47
N LYS A 666 -39.71 -38.86 -8.73
CA LYS A 666 -38.32 -39.12 -8.33
C LYS A 666 -37.36 -38.16 -9.03
N GLU A 667 -37.50 -37.94 -10.34
CA GLU A 667 -36.66 -37.01 -11.09
C GLU A 667 -36.83 -35.57 -10.62
N GLN A 668 -38.06 -35.14 -10.35
CA GLN A 668 -38.36 -33.79 -9.87
C GLN A 668 -37.80 -33.55 -8.46
N ALA A 669 -37.87 -34.53 -7.56
CA ALA A 669 -37.33 -34.41 -6.21
C ALA A 669 -35.81 -34.63 -6.13
N THR A 670 -35.16 -35.14 -7.18
CA THR A 670 -33.72 -35.44 -7.11
C THR A 670 -32.88 -34.19 -7.04
N GLY A 671 -32.03 -34.10 -6.01
CA GLY A 671 -31.14 -32.96 -5.82
C GLY A 671 -30.23 -32.70 -7.02
N ARG A 672 -30.23 -31.45 -7.49
CA ARG A 672 -29.46 -30.97 -8.65
C ARG A 672 -28.22 -30.15 -8.24
N TYR A 673 -28.15 -29.71 -7.00
CA TYR A 673 -27.11 -28.81 -6.49
C TYR A 673 -25.98 -29.53 -5.74
N GLY A 674 -26.01 -30.87 -5.71
CA GLY A 674 -24.90 -31.65 -5.17
C GLY A 674 -24.98 -33.14 -5.45
N VAL A 675 -23.87 -33.83 -5.22
CA VAL A 675 -23.73 -35.29 -5.31
C VAL A 675 -22.88 -35.82 -4.16
N VAL A 676 -23.08 -37.08 -3.80
CA VAL A 676 -22.19 -37.81 -2.87
C VAL A 676 -21.29 -38.70 -3.70
N MET A 677 -19.97 -38.59 -3.52
CA MET A 677 -18.95 -39.38 -4.21
C MET A 677 -18.26 -40.27 -3.19
N CYS A 678 -18.31 -41.58 -3.37
CA CYS A 678 -17.67 -42.53 -2.48
C CYS A 678 -16.61 -43.32 -3.21
N THR A 679 -15.48 -43.54 -2.56
CA THR A 679 -14.35 -44.27 -3.11
C THR A 679 -13.84 -45.26 -2.09
N TYR A 680 -13.54 -46.47 -2.55
CA TYR A 680 -12.88 -47.49 -1.74
C TYR A 680 -11.41 -47.56 -2.14
N PHE A 681 -10.52 -47.22 -1.22
CA PHE A 681 -9.09 -47.19 -1.47
C PHE A 681 -8.32 -47.58 -0.20
N GLU A 682 -7.31 -48.45 -0.34
CA GLU A 682 -6.46 -48.94 0.77
C GLU A 682 -7.24 -49.46 2.00
N GLY A 683 -8.34 -50.18 1.77
CA GLY A 683 -9.14 -50.78 2.85
C GLY A 683 -10.09 -49.81 3.56
N ARG A 684 -10.18 -48.54 3.11
CA ARG A 684 -11.09 -47.52 3.66
C ARG A 684 -12.11 -47.07 2.61
N LEU A 685 -13.38 -47.04 3.01
CA LEU A 685 -14.43 -46.31 2.31
C LEU A 685 -14.39 -44.84 2.76
N SER A 686 -14.23 -43.92 1.82
CA SER A 686 -14.38 -42.48 2.05
C SER A 686 -15.50 -41.93 1.17
N CYS A 687 -16.37 -41.11 1.75
CA CYS A 687 -17.44 -40.43 1.04
C CYS A 687 -17.28 -38.92 1.13
N TYR A 688 -17.58 -38.25 0.03
CA TYR A 688 -17.40 -36.82 -0.17
C TYR A 688 -18.68 -36.19 -0.67
N GLU A 689 -19.02 -35.03 -0.13
CA GLU A 689 -20.13 -34.21 -0.60
C GLU A 689 -19.59 -33.15 -1.55
N LEU A 690 -20.05 -33.14 -2.80
CA LEU A 690 -19.74 -32.10 -3.77
C LEU A 690 -21.00 -31.26 -4.02
N PHE A 691 -21.01 -30.02 -3.52
CA PHE A 691 -22.06 -29.04 -3.73
C PHE A 691 -21.72 -28.17 -4.94
N THR A 692 -22.37 -28.46 -6.07
CA THR A 692 -22.01 -27.90 -7.40
C THR A 692 -22.25 -26.40 -7.49
N LEU A 693 -23.32 -25.91 -6.89
CA LEU A 693 -23.65 -24.48 -6.86
C LEU A 693 -22.58 -23.67 -6.12
N HIS A 694 -22.19 -24.13 -4.93
CA HIS A 694 -21.27 -23.42 -4.05
C HIS A 694 -19.79 -23.68 -4.39
N GLY A 695 -19.49 -24.75 -5.13
CA GLY A 695 -18.11 -25.16 -5.43
C GLY A 695 -17.38 -25.65 -4.19
N VAL A 696 -18.10 -26.37 -3.32
CA VAL A 696 -17.57 -26.91 -2.07
C VAL A 696 -17.53 -28.42 -2.19
N CYS A 697 -16.37 -29.01 -1.92
CA CYS A 697 -16.20 -30.45 -1.79
C CYS A 697 -15.62 -30.78 -0.41
N ARG A 698 -16.22 -31.69 0.34
CA ARG A 698 -15.75 -32.07 1.69
C ARG A 698 -15.94 -33.55 1.98
N GLU A 699 -15.08 -34.15 2.80
CA GLU A 699 -15.30 -35.51 3.33
C GLU A 699 -16.47 -35.50 4.32
N ASN A 700 -17.29 -36.55 4.30
CA ASN A 700 -18.33 -36.82 5.29
C ASN A 700 -18.23 -38.30 5.69
N THR A 701 -17.65 -38.54 6.87
CA THR A 701 -17.39 -39.88 7.39
C THR A 701 -18.68 -40.58 7.82
N GLU A 702 -19.67 -39.84 8.34
CA GLU A 702 -20.97 -40.40 8.71
C GLU A 702 -21.75 -40.90 7.48
N LEU A 703 -21.60 -40.23 6.33
CA LEU A 703 -22.14 -40.73 5.05
C LEU A 703 -21.44 -42.03 4.63
N ALA A 704 -20.15 -42.18 4.88
CA ALA A 704 -19.44 -43.43 4.59
C ALA A 704 -19.96 -44.58 5.46
N GLU A 705 -20.16 -44.34 6.77
CA GLU A 705 -20.76 -45.32 7.69
C GLU A 705 -22.18 -45.72 7.26
N LEU A 706 -23.02 -44.75 6.85
CA LEU A 706 -24.36 -45.02 6.33
C LEU A 706 -24.30 -45.91 5.08
N ILE A 707 -23.42 -45.59 4.14
CA ILE A 707 -23.30 -46.30 2.86
C ILE A 707 -22.78 -47.73 3.05
N GLU A 708 -21.87 -47.93 3.99
CA GLU A 708 -21.37 -49.26 4.36
C GLU A 708 -22.44 -50.07 5.08
N LYS A 709 -23.09 -49.49 6.10
CA LYS A 709 -24.15 -50.14 6.89
C LYS A 709 -25.33 -50.61 6.04
N GLU A 710 -25.78 -49.77 5.12
CA GLU A 710 -26.93 -50.04 4.25
C GLU A 710 -26.53 -50.73 2.94
N ASN A 711 -25.24 -51.10 2.79
CA ASN A 711 -24.67 -51.81 1.65
C ASN A 711 -24.95 -51.13 0.28
N LEU A 712 -24.95 -49.79 0.26
CA LEU A 712 -25.43 -49.00 -0.88
C LEU A 712 -24.49 -49.06 -2.09
N LEU A 713 -23.21 -49.38 -1.91
CA LEU A 713 -22.23 -49.53 -3.00
C LEU A 713 -22.61 -50.64 -3.99
N HIS A 714 -23.22 -51.73 -3.51
CA HIS A 714 -23.57 -52.90 -4.33
C HIS A 714 -24.97 -52.79 -4.96
N THR A 715 -25.69 -51.70 -4.69
CA THR A 715 -26.97 -51.44 -5.36
C THR A 715 -26.76 -51.23 -6.86
N SER A 716 -27.78 -51.59 -7.66
CA SER A 716 -27.77 -51.30 -9.08
C SER A 716 -27.93 -49.79 -9.31
N PRO A 717 -27.17 -49.18 -10.25
CA PRO A 717 -27.40 -47.80 -10.64
C PRO A 717 -28.85 -47.60 -11.08
N ARG A 718 -29.41 -46.42 -10.79
CA ARG A 718 -30.80 -46.09 -11.12
C ARG A 718 -31.12 -46.38 -12.60
N SER A 719 -32.07 -47.29 -12.83
CA SER A 719 -32.60 -47.64 -14.16
C SER A 719 -33.70 -46.66 -14.58
N SER A 720 -33.66 -46.19 -15.82
CA SER A 720 -34.69 -45.33 -16.43
C SER A 720 -35.94 -46.10 -16.93
N LYS A 721 -35.98 -47.43 -16.79
CA LYS A 721 -37.01 -48.28 -17.39
C LYS A 721 -38.00 -48.82 -16.35
N LYS A 722 -39.08 -48.08 -16.05
CA LYS A 722 -40.44 -48.48 -15.56
C LYS A 722 -41.18 -47.26 -14.96
N ASN A 723 -42.51 -47.19 -15.09
CA ASN A 723 -43.29 -45.99 -14.69
C ASN A 723 -43.63 -45.88 -13.19
N HIS A 724 -43.70 -47.00 -12.45
CA HIS A 724 -43.99 -47.01 -11.00
C HIS A 724 -43.13 -48.04 -10.28
N TYR A 725 -42.59 -47.67 -9.12
CA TYR A 725 -41.69 -48.48 -8.30
C TYR A 725 -42.19 -48.59 -6.86
N TYR A 726 -41.76 -49.65 -6.15
CA TYR A 726 -41.81 -49.63 -4.68
C TYR A 726 -40.92 -48.49 -4.14
N PRO A 727 -41.29 -47.86 -3.02
CA PRO A 727 -40.56 -46.73 -2.48
C PRO A 727 -39.13 -47.11 -2.15
N ALA A 728 -38.19 -46.26 -2.53
CA ALA A 728 -36.81 -46.42 -2.09
C ALA A 728 -36.73 -46.25 -0.56
N PRO A 729 -35.82 -46.98 0.11
CA PRO A 729 -35.64 -46.85 1.55
C PRO A 729 -35.26 -45.42 1.93
N VAL A 730 -35.94 -44.90 2.96
CA VAL A 730 -35.68 -43.58 3.53
C VAL A 730 -34.72 -43.75 4.70
N HIS A 731 -33.59 -43.07 4.61
CA HIS A 731 -32.53 -43.10 5.61
C HIS A 731 -32.51 -41.79 6.41
N GLN A 732 -31.92 -41.85 7.60
CA GLN A 732 -31.46 -40.65 8.30
C GLN A 732 -30.11 -40.27 7.70
N LEU A 733 -30.11 -39.25 6.86
CA LEU A 733 -28.93 -38.75 6.16
C LEU A 733 -28.15 -37.84 7.13
N PRO A 734 -26.85 -38.06 7.33
CA PRO A 734 -25.97 -37.19 8.12
C PRO A 734 -25.52 -35.97 7.30
N THR A 735 -26.49 -35.32 6.67
CA THR A 735 -26.33 -34.10 5.89
C THR A 735 -27.68 -33.40 5.75
N ASP A 736 -27.63 -32.14 5.32
CA ASP A 736 -28.81 -31.37 4.98
C ASP A 736 -29.22 -31.66 3.54
N ILE A 737 -30.40 -32.25 3.38
CA ILE A 737 -30.94 -32.59 2.06
C ILE A 737 -31.21 -31.36 1.20
N GLU A 738 -31.51 -30.22 1.83
CA GLU A 738 -31.79 -28.97 1.12
C GLU A 738 -30.54 -28.41 0.43
N CYS A 739 -29.34 -28.79 0.89
CA CYS A 739 -28.10 -28.43 0.19
C CYS A 739 -28.01 -29.10 -1.19
N TYR A 740 -28.65 -30.26 -1.35
CA TYR A 740 -28.71 -31.01 -2.60
C TYR A 740 -29.89 -30.57 -3.47
N THR A 741 -31.05 -30.28 -2.88
CA THR A 741 -32.31 -29.99 -3.61
C THR A 741 -32.58 -28.50 -3.81
N HIS A 742 -32.29 -27.65 -2.83
CA HIS A 742 -32.61 -26.21 -2.87
C HIS A 742 -31.36 -25.32 -3.01
N GLY A 743 -30.16 -25.91 -2.92
CA GLY A 743 -28.91 -25.18 -3.04
C GLY A 743 -28.63 -24.26 -1.85
N VAL A 744 -29.20 -24.55 -0.66
CA VAL A 744 -28.89 -23.79 0.56
C VAL A 744 -27.42 -23.95 0.94
N ILE A 745 -26.93 -23.04 1.79
CA ILE A 745 -25.52 -23.03 2.18
C ILE A 745 -25.25 -24.24 3.09
N PRO A 746 -24.23 -25.07 2.79
CA PRO A 746 -23.90 -26.22 3.63
C PRO A 746 -23.50 -25.80 5.05
N GLY A 747 -24.09 -26.46 6.07
CA GLY A 747 -23.76 -26.29 7.48
C GLY A 747 -24.83 -25.64 8.38
N LEU A 748 -26.05 -25.41 7.88
CA LEU A 748 -27.19 -24.90 8.68
C LEU A 748 -27.91 -26.01 9.45
N VAL A 749 -28.02 -27.20 8.86
CA VAL A 749 -28.66 -28.38 9.44
C VAL A 749 -27.69 -29.56 9.32
N ASN A 750 -27.60 -30.41 10.35
CA ASN A 750 -26.63 -31.51 10.38
C ASN A 750 -27.19 -32.86 9.94
N THR A 751 -28.51 -33.06 9.97
CA THR A 751 -29.15 -34.32 9.53
C THR A 751 -30.50 -34.08 8.87
N SER A 752 -30.89 -34.94 7.94
CA SER A 752 -32.17 -34.87 7.22
C SER A 752 -32.71 -36.28 6.93
N ARG A 753 -34.02 -36.41 6.71
CA ARG A 753 -34.60 -37.66 6.23
C ARG A 753 -34.67 -37.64 4.71
N GLY A 754 -34.16 -38.66 4.06
CA GLY A 754 -34.17 -38.72 2.60
C GLY A 754 -33.73 -40.05 2.03
N VAL A 755 -33.72 -40.10 0.70
CA VAL A 755 -33.28 -41.24 -0.09
C VAL A 755 -31.95 -40.89 -0.75
N ILE A 756 -31.00 -41.83 -0.71
CA ILE A 756 -29.73 -41.76 -1.41
C ILE A 756 -29.67 -42.89 -2.46
N GLU A 757 -29.46 -42.55 -3.73
CA GLU A 757 -29.54 -43.49 -4.85
C GLU A 757 -28.27 -43.42 -5.69
N LYS A 758 -27.73 -44.58 -6.09
CA LYS A 758 -26.55 -44.68 -6.95
C LYS A 758 -26.88 -44.26 -8.38
N ILE A 759 -26.08 -43.36 -8.94
CA ILE A 759 -26.26 -42.83 -10.31
C ILE A 759 -25.19 -43.34 -11.29
N GLY A 760 -24.05 -43.80 -10.80
CA GLY A 760 -23.06 -44.49 -11.62
C GLY A 760 -21.72 -44.67 -10.93
N GLU A 761 -20.76 -45.21 -11.66
CA GLU A 761 -19.41 -45.49 -11.19
C GLU A 761 -18.38 -45.05 -12.22
N LEU A 762 -17.23 -44.61 -11.73
CA LEU A 762 -16.04 -44.34 -12.51
C LEU A 762 -14.95 -45.32 -12.09
N SER A 763 -14.39 -46.03 -13.06
CA SER A 763 -13.32 -47.01 -12.82
C SER A 763 -12.07 -46.33 -12.25
N ALA A 764 -11.35 -47.07 -11.40
CA ALA A 764 -10.03 -46.67 -10.93
C ALA A 764 -9.09 -46.40 -12.12
N THR A 765 -8.42 -45.25 -12.11
CA THR A 765 -7.44 -44.93 -13.15
C THR A 765 -6.08 -45.49 -12.72
N LEU A 766 -5.44 -46.29 -13.58
CA LEU A 766 -4.04 -46.72 -13.40
C LEU A 766 -3.10 -45.53 -13.62
N LEU A 767 -2.98 -44.67 -12.61
CA LEU A 767 -2.09 -43.51 -12.64
C LEU A 767 -0.68 -43.88 -12.13
N PRO A 768 0.39 -43.23 -12.65
CA PRO A 768 1.74 -43.42 -12.12
C PRO A 768 1.83 -43.05 -10.63
N SER A 769 2.77 -43.67 -9.92
CA SER A 769 2.97 -43.58 -8.47
C SER A 769 3.31 -42.17 -7.94
N ASN A 770 3.58 -41.17 -8.79
CA ASN A 770 4.03 -39.83 -8.38
C ASN A 770 2.94 -38.84 -7.91
N ILE A 771 1.65 -39.22 -7.93
CA ILE A 771 0.53 -38.33 -7.51
C ILE A 771 0.61 -37.86 -6.05
N GLU A 772 1.26 -38.63 -5.17
CA GLU A 772 1.42 -38.28 -3.74
C GLU A 772 2.15 -36.95 -3.50
N SER A 773 2.69 -36.32 -4.54
CA SER A 773 3.43 -35.05 -4.48
C SER A 773 2.70 -33.85 -5.10
N LYS A 774 1.51 -34.01 -5.69
CA LYS A 774 0.86 -32.90 -6.43
C LYS A 774 0.06 -31.97 -5.50
N GLY A 775 0.57 -30.77 -5.29
CA GLY A 775 -0.13 -29.70 -4.59
C GLY A 775 -1.40 -29.22 -5.30
N TYR A 776 -2.18 -28.39 -4.61
CA TYR A 776 -3.41 -27.76 -5.08
C TYR A 776 -3.35 -27.25 -6.53
N TYR A 777 -2.34 -26.42 -6.81
CA TYR A 777 -2.16 -25.79 -8.13
C TYR A 777 -1.92 -26.84 -9.22
N GLN A 778 -1.05 -27.81 -8.95
CA GLN A 778 -0.68 -28.84 -9.93
C GLN A 778 -1.88 -29.73 -10.27
N SER A 779 -2.70 -30.10 -9.28
CA SER A 779 -3.91 -30.89 -9.49
C SER A 779 -5.00 -30.14 -10.26
N PHE A 780 -5.07 -28.81 -10.12
CA PHE A 780 -6.01 -28.01 -10.91
C PHE A 780 -5.63 -27.95 -12.40
N TYR A 781 -4.34 -27.82 -12.72
CA TYR A 781 -3.87 -27.76 -14.10
C TYR A 781 -3.63 -29.15 -14.73
N SER A 782 -3.73 -30.24 -13.96
CA SER A 782 -3.73 -31.60 -14.50
C SER A 782 -5.10 -31.96 -15.10
N SER A 783 -5.19 -32.94 -15.98
CA SER A 783 -6.45 -33.44 -16.55
C SER A 783 -7.11 -34.54 -15.71
N GLU A 784 -6.60 -34.82 -14.52
CA GLU A 784 -6.94 -36.02 -13.73
C GLU A 784 -8.37 -36.00 -13.19
N PHE A 785 -8.88 -34.81 -12.83
CA PHE A 785 -10.27 -34.64 -12.37
C PHE A 785 -11.29 -34.46 -13.50
N ASP A 786 -10.86 -34.32 -14.77
CA ASP A 786 -11.77 -34.05 -15.88
C ASP A 786 -12.85 -35.15 -16.06
N PRO A 787 -12.55 -36.46 -15.95
CA PRO A 787 -13.58 -37.50 -16.03
C PRO A 787 -14.65 -37.36 -14.95
N LEU A 788 -14.26 -37.04 -13.71
CA LEU A 788 -15.17 -36.87 -12.59
C LEU A 788 -16.05 -35.63 -12.75
N VAL A 789 -15.45 -34.49 -13.11
CA VAL A 789 -16.17 -33.25 -13.39
C VAL A 789 -17.18 -33.44 -14.53
N ASN A 790 -16.74 -34.06 -15.63
CA ASN A 790 -17.60 -34.31 -16.78
C ASN A 790 -18.75 -35.27 -16.44
N PHE A 791 -18.51 -36.27 -15.58
CA PHE A 791 -19.57 -37.15 -15.10
C PHE A 791 -20.63 -36.38 -14.32
N VAL A 792 -20.21 -35.56 -13.34
CA VAL A 792 -21.15 -34.78 -12.52
C VAL A 792 -21.96 -33.82 -13.39
N LEU A 793 -21.30 -33.06 -14.28
CA LEU A 793 -22.00 -32.13 -15.17
C LEU A 793 -22.96 -32.81 -16.15
N LYS A 794 -22.62 -34.02 -16.61
CA LYS A 794 -23.47 -34.79 -17.52
C LYS A 794 -24.70 -35.36 -16.81
N HIS A 795 -24.54 -35.88 -15.59
CA HIS A 795 -25.59 -36.60 -14.89
C HIS A 795 -26.42 -35.73 -13.94
N ARG A 796 -25.82 -34.66 -13.38
CA ARG A 796 -26.46 -33.71 -12.46
C ARG A 796 -26.07 -32.27 -12.81
N PRO A 797 -26.43 -31.77 -14.01
CA PRO A 797 -26.28 -30.35 -14.32
C PRO A 797 -27.19 -29.53 -13.40
N ILE A 798 -26.75 -28.32 -13.04
CA ILE A 798 -27.58 -27.38 -12.26
C ILE A 798 -28.85 -27.04 -13.03
N ALA A 799 -28.73 -26.80 -14.33
CA ALA A 799 -29.83 -26.66 -15.26
C ALA A 799 -29.42 -27.26 -16.62
N THR A 800 -30.37 -27.91 -17.30
CA THR A 800 -30.15 -28.42 -18.66
C THR A 800 -30.16 -27.30 -19.68
N TYR A 801 -29.59 -27.54 -20.87
CA TYR A 801 -29.62 -26.58 -21.97
C TYR A 801 -31.07 -26.19 -22.32
N ASP A 802 -31.98 -27.16 -22.43
CA ASP A 802 -33.38 -26.91 -22.81
C ASP A 802 -34.14 -26.13 -21.73
N GLU A 803 -33.91 -26.40 -20.45
CA GLU A 803 -34.48 -25.63 -19.34
C GLU A 803 -34.01 -24.18 -19.37
N LEU A 804 -32.70 -23.94 -19.58
CA LEU A 804 -32.15 -22.59 -19.67
C LEU A 804 -32.63 -21.84 -20.91
N VAL A 805 -32.72 -22.53 -22.07
CA VAL A 805 -33.31 -21.97 -23.29
C VAL A 805 -34.76 -21.58 -23.03
N LYS A 806 -35.57 -22.48 -22.44
CA LYS A 806 -36.98 -22.22 -22.14
C LYS A 806 -37.15 -20.99 -21.24
N GLU A 807 -36.33 -20.89 -20.19
CA GLU A 807 -36.39 -19.77 -19.25
C GLU A 807 -35.91 -18.46 -19.89
N CYS A 808 -34.81 -18.48 -20.64
CA CYS A 808 -34.27 -17.30 -21.32
C CYS A 808 -35.10 -16.87 -22.54
N TRP A 809 -35.86 -17.79 -23.13
CA TRP A 809 -36.79 -17.50 -24.21
C TRP A 809 -37.93 -16.59 -23.73
N GLY A 810 -38.52 -16.94 -22.57
CA GLY A 810 -39.64 -16.22 -21.98
C GLY A 810 -40.89 -16.18 -22.88
N GLN A 811 -42.05 -15.90 -22.32
CA GLN A 811 -43.29 -15.77 -23.10
C GLN A 811 -43.82 -14.34 -22.99
N THR A 812 -44.19 -13.73 -24.12
CA THR A 812 -44.82 -12.41 -24.14
C THR A 812 -46.29 -12.50 -23.74
N ARG A 813 -46.89 -11.37 -23.34
CA ARG A 813 -48.32 -11.33 -23.01
C ARG A 813 -49.21 -11.72 -24.20
N LEU A 814 -48.82 -11.35 -25.43
CA LEU A 814 -49.57 -11.73 -26.65
C LEU A 814 -49.48 -13.23 -26.94
N GLU A 815 -48.30 -13.83 -26.82
CA GLU A 815 -48.13 -15.27 -27.00
C GLU A 815 -48.89 -16.07 -25.93
N ALA A 816 -48.95 -15.57 -24.69
CA ALA A 816 -49.74 -16.17 -23.61
C ALA A 816 -51.24 -16.13 -23.90
N LEU A 817 -51.77 -14.97 -24.31
CA LEU A 817 -53.18 -14.80 -24.68
C LEU A 817 -53.57 -15.63 -25.91
N ARG A 818 -52.66 -15.83 -26.87
CA ARG A 818 -52.88 -16.71 -28.03
C ARG A 818 -52.95 -18.18 -27.59
N ALA A 819 -52.04 -18.60 -26.70
CA ALA A 819 -51.99 -19.97 -26.19
C ALA A 819 -53.20 -20.32 -25.30
N GLU A 820 -53.75 -19.37 -24.55
CA GLU A 820 -54.98 -19.54 -23.75
C GLU A 820 -56.21 -19.90 -24.61
N ARG A 821 -56.20 -19.57 -25.91
CA ARG A 821 -57.36 -19.73 -26.79
C ARG A 821 -57.41 -21.03 -27.59
N GLU A 822 -56.34 -21.83 -27.61
CA GLU A 822 -56.27 -23.09 -28.37
C GLU A 822 -56.70 -24.34 -27.56
N GLU A 823 -57.01 -24.17 -26.27
CA GLU A 823 -57.51 -25.13 -25.26
C GLU A 823 -57.48 -26.66 -25.54
N ASP A 824 -56.54 -27.37 -24.88
CA ASP A 824 -56.78 -28.66 -24.23
C ASP A 824 -56.41 -28.50 -22.73
N LEU A 825 -57.42 -28.28 -21.90
CA LEU A 825 -57.34 -27.84 -20.50
C LEU A 825 -57.02 -29.01 -19.54
N ASN A 826 -55.77 -29.06 -19.06
CA ASN A 826 -55.44 -29.42 -17.66
C ASN A 826 -53.96 -29.22 -17.29
N THR A 827 -53.12 -28.73 -18.20
CA THR A 827 -51.67 -28.54 -17.91
C THR A 827 -51.21 -27.08 -18.00
N PHE A 828 -52.02 -26.17 -18.56
CA PHE A 828 -51.55 -24.84 -18.97
C PHE A 828 -51.84 -23.70 -17.97
N LEU A 829 -52.79 -23.85 -17.05
CA LEU A 829 -53.15 -22.80 -16.08
C LEU A 829 -52.08 -22.55 -14.98
N ASN A 830 -50.99 -23.33 -14.94
CA ASN A 830 -49.81 -23.05 -14.08
C ASN A 830 -48.74 -22.16 -14.77
N ILE A 831 -48.99 -21.66 -15.99
CA ILE A 831 -48.02 -20.90 -16.81
C ILE A 831 -48.46 -19.43 -16.97
N VAL A 832 -49.24 -18.89 -16.03
CA VAL A 832 -49.63 -17.48 -16.04
C VAL A 832 -48.61 -16.68 -15.22
N ILE A 833 -47.56 -16.15 -15.87
CA ILE A 833 -46.47 -15.32 -15.29
C ILE A 833 -45.85 -15.96 -14.04
N PRO A 834 -44.76 -16.75 -14.13
CA PRO A 834 -44.35 -17.55 -12.98
C PRO A 834 -43.81 -16.76 -11.75
N PHE A 835 -43.85 -15.41 -11.72
CA PHE A 835 -43.27 -14.61 -10.62
C PHE A 835 -43.98 -13.30 -10.24
N LYS A 836 -45.19 -12.98 -10.73
CA LYS A 836 -45.84 -11.70 -10.38
C LYS A 836 -46.12 -11.59 -8.87
N SER A 837 -46.67 -12.65 -8.26
CA SER A 837 -46.91 -12.70 -6.82
C SER A 837 -45.63 -12.80 -5.99
N CYS A 838 -44.62 -13.57 -6.43
CA CYS A 838 -43.35 -13.69 -5.69
C CYS A 838 -42.56 -12.36 -5.65
N PHE A 839 -42.70 -11.47 -6.65
CA PHE A 839 -42.06 -10.15 -6.63
C PHE A 839 -42.87 -9.14 -5.79
N GLU A 840 -44.20 -9.12 -5.94
CA GLU A 840 -45.10 -8.22 -5.19
C GLU A 840 -45.08 -8.53 -3.67
N ASP A 841 -45.00 -9.80 -3.28
CA ASP A 841 -44.95 -10.22 -1.86
C ASP A 841 -43.57 -10.01 -1.21
N ILE A 842 -42.47 -10.10 -1.98
CA ILE A 842 -41.10 -9.76 -1.49
C ILE A 842 -40.93 -8.23 -1.34
N SER A 843 -41.57 -7.44 -2.20
CA SER A 843 -41.55 -5.96 -2.13
C SER A 843 -42.65 -5.35 -1.24
N SER A 844 -43.46 -6.18 -0.58
CA SER A 844 -44.55 -5.76 0.31
C SER A 844 -44.00 -5.25 1.66
N ASP A 845 -44.53 -4.14 2.16
CA ASP A 845 -44.25 -3.59 3.51
C ASP A 845 -44.95 -4.38 4.63
N ASP A 846 -45.65 -5.48 4.29
CA ASP A 846 -46.38 -6.35 5.21
C ASP A 846 -45.59 -7.64 5.51
N LEU A 847 -45.06 -7.75 6.73
CA LEU A 847 -44.19 -8.84 7.18
C LEU A 847 -44.87 -10.22 7.18
N ASP A 848 -46.19 -10.29 7.37
CA ASP A 848 -46.92 -11.57 7.37
C ASP A 848 -47.15 -12.09 5.93
N ARG A 849 -47.27 -11.19 4.94
CA ARG A 849 -47.32 -11.56 3.50
C ARG A 849 -45.97 -12.01 2.97
N GLN A 850 -44.86 -11.43 3.44
CA GLN A 850 -43.51 -11.91 3.12
C GLN A 850 -43.27 -13.35 3.60
N PHE A 851 -43.77 -13.72 4.77
CA PHE A 851 -43.55 -15.07 5.33
C PHE A 851 -44.46 -16.15 4.73
N GLN A 852 -45.69 -15.82 4.34
CA GLN A 852 -46.60 -16.80 3.71
C GLN A 852 -46.37 -16.97 2.19
N GLY A 853 -45.88 -15.94 1.48
CA GLY A 853 -45.54 -16.02 0.04
C GLY A 853 -44.35 -16.95 -0.28
N VAL A 854 -43.49 -17.24 0.72
CA VAL A 854 -42.32 -18.12 0.59
C VAL A 854 -42.70 -19.61 0.43
N ALA A 855 -43.89 -20.04 0.90
CA ALA A 855 -44.28 -21.44 0.87
C ALA A 855 -44.84 -21.93 -0.50
N ALA A 856 -45.28 -21.01 -1.37
CA ALA A 856 -45.85 -21.36 -2.68
C ALA A 856 -44.86 -21.20 -3.85
N CYS A 857 -43.81 -20.41 -3.68
CA CYS A 857 -42.72 -20.29 -4.65
C CYS A 857 -41.74 -21.45 -4.40
N THR A 858 -41.71 -22.49 -5.24
CA THR A 858 -40.68 -23.53 -5.12
C THR A 858 -39.31 -22.86 -5.27
N LEU A 859 -38.52 -22.87 -4.19
CA LEU A 859 -37.15 -22.32 -4.13
C LEU A 859 -36.29 -22.73 -5.34
N GLU A 860 -36.53 -23.91 -5.92
CA GLU A 860 -35.88 -24.39 -7.14
C GLU A 860 -36.11 -23.50 -8.38
N ALA A 861 -37.32 -22.96 -8.56
CA ALA A 861 -37.64 -22.05 -9.66
C ALA A 861 -36.95 -20.69 -9.47
N ALA A 862 -36.91 -20.19 -8.23
CA ALA A 862 -36.18 -18.97 -7.89
C ALA A 862 -34.66 -19.13 -8.12
N MET A 863 -34.07 -20.28 -7.77
CA MET A 863 -32.65 -20.58 -8.00
C MET A 863 -32.31 -20.74 -9.49
N THR A 864 -33.22 -21.33 -10.28
CA THR A 864 -33.07 -21.40 -11.74
C THR A 864 -33.16 -20.01 -12.37
N LEU A 865 -34.04 -19.12 -11.88
CA LEU A 865 -34.06 -17.71 -12.27
C LEU A 865 -32.79 -16.96 -11.89
N LEU A 866 -32.21 -17.23 -10.71
CA LEU A 866 -30.98 -16.58 -10.28
C LEU A 866 -29.80 -16.89 -11.24
N LEU A 867 -29.80 -18.04 -11.93
CA LEU A 867 -28.83 -18.36 -12.99
C LEU A 867 -29.08 -17.56 -14.28
N VAL A 868 -30.35 -17.34 -14.63
CA VAL A 868 -30.77 -16.61 -15.84
C VAL A 868 -30.60 -15.10 -15.67
N VAL A 869 -30.85 -14.57 -14.47
CA VAL A 869 -30.73 -13.14 -14.12
C VAL A 869 -29.30 -12.75 -13.67
N GLY A 870 -28.35 -13.70 -13.61
CA GLY A 870 -26.94 -13.38 -13.31
C GLY A 870 -26.69 -13.06 -11.83
N ALA A 871 -27.31 -13.81 -10.94
CA ALA A 871 -27.35 -13.51 -9.52
C ALA A 871 -26.56 -14.49 -8.64
N ILE A 872 -25.53 -15.15 -9.18
CA ILE A 872 -24.48 -15.74 -8.32
C ILE A 872 -23.82 -14.65 -7.45
N ALA A 873 -23.87 -13.38 -7.88
CA ALA A 873 -23.44 -12.21 -7.09
C ALA A 873 -24.37 -11.86 -5.89
N LYS A 874 -25.68 -12.16 -5.89
CA LYS A 874 -26.57 -11.90 -4.74
C LYS A 874 -26.50 -12.99 -3.67
N VAL A 875 -26.09 -14.20 -4.03
CA VAL A 875 -25.74 -15.24 -3.04
C VAL A 875 -24.48 -14.83 -2.25
N ALA A 876 -23.59 -14.01 -2.85
CA ALA A 876 -22.40 -13.50 -2.17
C ALA A 876 -22.69 -12.60 -0.95
N SER A 877 -23.85 -11.91 -0.90
CA SER A 877 -24.22 -11.11 0.28
C SER A 877 -24.80 -11.95 1.43
N LEU A 878 -25.28 -13.17 1.16
CA LEU A 878 -25.82 -14.10 2.18
C LEU A 878 -24.78 -15.15 2.63
N ALA A 879 -23.64 -15.27 1.94
CA ALA A 879 -22.65 -16.34 2.11
C ALA A 879 -21.31 -15.90 2.72
N ALA A 880 -21.29 -14.86 3.57
CA ALA A 880 -20.07 -14.32 4.17
C ALA A 880 -19.27 -15.31 5.07
N ARG A 881 -19.76 -16.54 5.29
CA ARG A 881 -19.09 -17.60 6.09
C ARG A 881 -18.51 -18.76 5.27
N SER A 882 -18.79 -18.87 3.96
CA SER A 882 -18.17 -19.85 3.05
C SER A 882 -17.25 -19.14 2.04
N MET A 883 -16.02 -19.60 1.86
CA MET A 883 -15.03 -18.97 0.97
C MET A 883 -15.41 -19.17 -0.51
N THR A 884 -16.33 -18.35 -1.03
CA THR A 884 -16.76 -18.38 -2.44
C THR A 884 -15.63 -18.05 -3.40
N LEU A 885 -15.81 -18.46 -4.66
CA LEU A 885 -14.85 -18.25 -5.74
C LEU A 885 -14.55 -16.75 -5.98
N ALA A 886 -15.53 -15.86 -5.78
CA ALA A 886 -15.37 -14.41 -5.87
C ALA A 886 -14.46 -13.82 -4.77
N THR A 887 -14.57 -14.30 -3.53
CA THR A 887 -13.71 -13.85 -2.42
C THR A 887 -12.26 -14.28 -2.63
N LYS A 888 -12.04 -15.52 -3.10
CA LYS A 888 -10.72 -16.03 -3.48
C LYS A 888 -10.14 -15.24 -4.66
N ALA A 889 -10.96 -14.96 -5.68
CA ALA A 889 -10.57 -14.16 -6.83
C ALA A 889 -10.15 -12.72 -6.43
N SER A 890 -10.91 -12.07 -5.54
CA SER A 890 -10.59 -10.72 -5.06
C SER A 890 -9.27 -10.69 -4.29
N ALA A 891 -9.04 -11.65 -3.38
CA ALA A 891 -7.78 -11.76 -2.66
C ALA A 891 -6.59 -11.97 -3.62
N MET A 892 -6.73 -12.90 -4.57
CA MET A 892 -5.71 -13.15 -5.59
C MET A 892 -5.50 -11.99 -6.55
N ALA A 893 -6.54 -11.23 -6.91
CA ALA A 893 -6.43 -10.10 -7.82
C ALA A 893 -5.58 -8.98 -7.23
N LYS A 894 -5.75 -8.69 -5.92
CA LYS A 894 -4.95 -7.70 -5.18
C LYS A 894 -3.46 -8.02 -5.25
N THR A 895 -3.11 -9.29 -5.07
CA THR A 895 -1.71 -9.75 -5.12
C THR A 895 -1.26 -9.91 -6.58
N GLY A 896 -1.99 -10.63 -7.43
CA GLY A 896 -1.55 -11.02 -8.78
C GLY A 896 -1.54 -9.91 -9.84
N LEU A 897 -2.59 -9.08 -9.95
CA LEU A 897 -2.64 -8.03 -10.99
C LEU A 897 -1.74 -6.85 -10.66
N GLY A 898 -1.67 -6.47 -9.38
CA GLY A 898 -0.78 -5.43 -8.90
C GLY A 898 0.69 -5.78 -9.10
N LEU A 899 1.08 -7.05 -8.95
CA LEU A 899 2.46 -7.50 -9.12
C LEU A 899 2.95 -7.50 -10.55
N VAL A 900 2.11 -7.91 -11.52
CA VAL A 900 2.50 -7.92 -12.94
C VAL A 900 2.82 -6.51 -13.42
N SER A 901 2.03 -5.50 -13.03
CA SER A 901 2.29 -4.11 -13.45
C SER A 901 3.42 -3.44 -12.66
N SER A 902 3.55 -3.73 -11.36
CA SER A 902 4.51 -3.04 -10.48
C SER A 902 5.90 -3.64 -10.47
N LEU A 903 6.06 -4.98 -10.59
CA LEU A 903 7.39 -5.63 -10.62
C LEU A 903 8.02 -5.65 -12.01
N LEU A 904 7.21 -5.61 -13.08
CA LEU A 904 7.71 -5.51 -14.46
C LEU A 904 7.86 -4.06 -14.94
N ASN A 905 7.33 -3.09 -14.18
CA ASN A 905 7.52 -1.67 -14.45
C ASN A 905 7.68 -0.82 -13.16
N PRO A 906 8.63 -1.15 -12.26
CA PRO A 906 8.91 -0.30 -11.10
C PRO A 906 9.78 0.87 -11.57
N LEU A 907 9.16 1.91 -12.15
CA LEU A 907 9.79 3.20 -12.47
C LEU A 907 11.18 3.07 -13.13
N ASP A 908 11.22 2.57 -14.37
CA ASP A 908 12.23 2.85 -15.40
C ASP A 908 13.75 2.87 -15.01
N GLY A 909 14.22 2.01 -14.07
CA GLY A 909 15.68 1.99 -13.83
C GLY A 909 16.36 1.09 -12.80
N VAL A 910 15.73 0.13 -12.09
CA VAL A 910 16.45 -0.62 -11.04
C VAL A 910 16.33 -2.16 -11.16
N PRO A 911 17.25 -2.83 -11.87
CA PRO A 911 17.32 -4.28 -11.97
C PRO A 911 17.70 -5.01 -10.66
N ASP A 912 18.52 -4.39 -9.81
CA ASP A 912 19.13 -5.05 -8.64
C ASP A 912 18.14 -5.35 -7.50
N LEU A 913 17.00 -4.63 -7.45
CA LEU A 913 15.94 -4.86 -6.46
C LEU A 913 15.21 -6.20 -6.70
N LEU A 914 15.15 -6.66 -7.95
CA LEU A 914 14.46 -7.88 -8.37
C LEU A 914 15.21 -9.16 -7.99
N THR A 915 16.52 -9.09 -7.79
CA THR A 915 17.33 -10.24 -7.36
C THR A 915 17.25 -10.54 -5.85
N GLY A 916 16.72 -9.60 -5.05
CA GLY A 916 16.74 -9.66 -3.59
C GLY A 916 15.44 -10.13 -2.91
N GLY A 917 14.28 -9.58 -3.27
CA GLY A 917 13.07 -9.75 -2.46
C GLY A 917 13.19 -9.16 -1.04
N ALA A 918 12.08 -9.12 -0.30
CA ALA A 918 12.01 -8.50 1.03
C ALA A 918 12.91 -9.15 2.11
N LYS A 919 13.16 -10.45 2.03
CA LYS A 919 13.99 -11.23 2.95
C LYS A 919 15.49 -11.04 2.69
N LEU A 920 15.94 -10.62 1.50
CA LEU A 920 17.35 -10.18 1.29
C LEU A 920 17.59 -8.70 1.59
N LEU A 921 16.54 -7.86 1.60
CA LEU A 921 16.65 -6.49 2.16
C LEU A 921 17.00 -6.52 3.65
N ARG A 922 16.53 -7.55 4.36
CA ARG A 922 16.90 -7.87 5.75
C ARG A 922 18.36 -8.35 5.92
N LYS A 923 19.04 -8.68 4.80
CA LYS A 923 20.41 -9.20 4.74
C LYS A 923 21.42 -8.21 4.13
N GLY A 924 21.04 -6.94 3.88
CA GLY A 924 21.98 -5.85 3.64
C GLY A 924 22.74 -5.85 2.32
N PHE A 925 22.04 -5.96 1.19
CA PHE A 925 22.67 -5.83 -0.13
C PHE A 925 22.92 -4.34 -0.50
N ASN A 926 24.16 -4.00 -0.88
CA ASN A 926 24.65 -2.62 -1.09
C ASN A 926 24.22 -1.93 -2.41
N GLY A 927 23.24 -2.49 -3.14
CA GLY A 927 22.77 -1.98 -4.43
C GLY A 927 21.44 -1.23 -4.32
N SER A 928 21.45 0.08 -4.58
CA SER A 928 20.26 0.93 -4.85
C SER A 928 19.09 0.83 -3.86
N VAL A 929 19.33 1.11 -2.58
CA VAL A 929 18.31 1.05 -1.50
C VAL A 929 17.50 2.36 -1.34
N ALA A 930 17.91 3.46 -1.98
CA ALA A 930 17.34 4.79 -1.72
C ALA A 930 15.82 4.94 -1.98
N ALA A 931 15.29 4.31 -3.05
CA ALA A 931 13.85 4.39 -3.35
C ALA A 931 13.00 3.61 -2.33
N LEU A 932 13.55 2.50 -1.82
CA LEU A 932 12.92 1.71 -0.77
C LEU A 932 13.06 2.38 0.60
N GLU A 933 14.24 2.88 0.95
CA GLU A 933 14.49 3.68 2.17
C GLU A 933 13.50 4.84 2.26
N ASN A 934 13.30 5.56 1.15
CA ASN A 934 12.30 6.62 1.10
C ASN A 934 10.87 6.08 1.30
N ALA A 935 10.53 4.93 0.73
CA ALA A 935 9.21 4.32 0.88
C ALA A 935 8.96 3.79 2.31
N THR A 936 9.96 3.19 2.96
CA THR A 936 9.89 2.71 4.34
C THR A 936 9.85 3.85 5.33
N SER A 937 10.67 4.89 5.13
CA SER A 937 10.62 6.13 5.91
C SER A 937 9.27 6.83 5.77
N ASP A 938 8.80 7.05 4.54
CA ASP A 938 7.49 7.67 4.29
C ASP A 938 6.39 6.88 5.02
N LEU A 939 6.45 5.54 4.97
CA LEU A 939 5.48 4.69 5.64
C LEU A 939 5.55 4.72 7.15
N ARG A 940 6.74 4.67 7.75
CA ARG A 940 6.91 4.79 9.20
C ARG A 940 6.41 6.14 9.71
N ARG A 941 6.66 7.23 8.97
CA ARG A 941 6.12 8.56 9.28
C ARG A 941 4.60 8.59 9.22
N LEU A 942 4.01 8.11 8.12
CA LEU A 942 2.54 8.06 7.95
C LEU A 942 1.88 7.17 9.01
N ALA A 943 2.60 6.13 9.45
CA ALA A 943 2.20 5.22 10.50
C ALA A 943 2.40 5.76 11.92
N GLY A 944 2.99 6.95 12.08
CA GLY A 944 3.24 7.56 13.38
C GLY A 944 4.36 6.91 14.19
N GLN A 945 5.25 6.11 13.56
CA GLN A 945 6.42 5.54 14.22
C GLN A 945 7.59 6.53 14.18
N THR A 946 7.81 7.24 15.28
CA THR A 946 8.69 8.42 15.35
C THR A 946 9.95 8.26 16.20
N GLN A 947 10.17 7.12 16.87
CA GLN A 947 11.18 7.00 17.94
C GLN A 947 12.60 7.42 17.50
N PHE A 948 13.12 6.91 16.39
CA PHE A 948 14.46 7.27 15.91
C PHE A 948 14.56 8.68 15.32
N GLU A 949 13.52 9.14 14.62
CA GLU A 949 13.49 10.50 14.10
C GLU A 949 13.37 11.54 15.22
N GLN A 950 12.76 11.20 16.36
CA GLN A 950 12.73 12.04 17.56
C GLN A 950 14.08 12.07 18.27
N LEU A 951 14.78 10.93 18.38
CA LEU A 951 16.13 10.85 18.97
C LEU A 951 17.17 11.68 18.19
N ALA A 952 17.09 11.64 16.86
CA ALA A 952 17.87 12.48 15.96
C ALA A 952 17.65 13.99 16.17
N ARG A 953 16.45 14.38 16.60
CA ARG A 953 16.02 15.77 16.79
C ARG A 953 16.29 16.29 18.20
N ALA A 954 16.26 15.41 19.20
CA ALA A 954 16.46 15.74 20.61
C ALA A 954 17.93 15.67 21.07
N GLY A 955 18.78 14.95 20.35
CA GLY A 955 20.20 14.83 20.67
C GLY A 955 20.99 16.08 20.33
N ASP A 956 21.92 16.47 21.21
CA ASP A 956 22.94 17.46 20.85
C ASP A 956 23.64 16.96 19.57
N PRO A 957 23.65 17.74 18.49
CA PRO A 957 24.34 17.39 17.26
C PRO A 957 25.77 16.86 17.53
N ASP A 958 26.54 17.44 18.45
CA ASP A 958 27.91 16.99 18.73
C ASP A 958 27.99 15.66 19.49
N ILE A 959 26.86 15.22 20.05
CA ILE A 959 26.71 13.97 20.78
C ILE A 959 26.08 12.89 19.89
N ILE A 960 25.04 13.16 19.10
CA ILE A 960 24.40 12.17 18.21
C ILE A 960 24.53 12.59 16.75
N ARG A 961 25.11 11.72 15.92
CA ARG A 961 25.36 11.94 14.50
C ARG A 961 24.98 10.70 13.71
N PHE A 962 24.33 10.87 12.58
CA PHE A 962 24.34 9.85 11.53
C PHE A 962 25.64 9.99 10.76
N GLY A 963 26.20 8.93 10.23
CA GLY A 963 27.46 9.01 9.52
C GLY A 963 27.80 7.75 8.77
N THR A 964 28.80 7.85 7.90
CA THR A 964 29.35 6.67 7.25
C THR A 964 30.39 6.04 8.16
N TRP A 965 30.30 4.75 8.36
CA TRP A 965 31.23 3.98 9.14
C TRP A 965 31.90 2.92 8.26
N ARG A 966 33.23 2.85 8.36
CA ARG A 966 34.04 1.78 7.77
C ARG A 966 34.72 0.98 8.88
N PRO A 967 34.36 -0.30 9.06
CA PRO A 967 34.97 -1.14 10.10
C PRO A 967 36.48 -1.28 9.93
N VAL A 968 36.98 -1.23 8.69
CA VAL A 968 38.40 -1.32 8.31
C VAL A 968 38.68 -0.33 7.18
N GLU A 969 39.77 0.45 7.25
CA GLU A 969 40.13 1.48 6.24
C GLU A 969 40.24 0.92 4.80
N SER A 970 40.62 -0.35 4.65
CA SER A 970 40.78 -1.03 3.36
C SER A 970 39.52 -1.74 2.85
N SER A 971 38.43 -1.77 3.64
CA SER A 971 37.19 -2.42 3.22
C SER A 971 36.45 -1.61 2.16
N LYS A 972 35.85 -2.30 1.19
CA LYS A 972 34.89 -1.70 0.25
C LYS A 972 33.51 -1.46 0.89
N ASP A 973 33.27 -2.05 2.06
CA ASP A 973 31.98 -2.02 2.74
C ASP A 973 31.86 -0.73 3.58
N LEU A 974 30.82 0.04 3.29
CA LEU A 974 30.53 1.34 3.90
C LEU A 974 29.10 1.31 4.43
N PHE A 975 28.97 1.50 5.74
CA PHE A 975 27.68 1.43 6.45
C PHE A 975 27.22 2.84 6.81
N ARG A 976 25.92 3.11 6.81
CA ARG A 976 25.35 4.42 7.20
C ARG A 976 24.66 4.32 8.55
N VAL A 977 25.33 4.71 9.64
CA VAL A 977 24.93 4.40 11.02
C VAL A 977 24.62 5.65 11.83
N TRP A 978 23.65 5.53 12.73
CA TRP A 978 23.49 6.48 13.83
C TRP A 978 24.54 6.18 14.90
N GLY A 979 25.45 7.12 15.05
CA GLY A 979 26.49 7.14 16.07
C GLY A 979 26.15 8.09 17.21
N ILE A 980 26.53 7.72 18.42
CA ILE A 980 26.56 8.59 19.59
C ILE A 980 27.99 8.69 20.14
N ARG A 981 28.43 9.89 20.45
CA ARG A 981 29.72 10.19 21.04
C ARG A 981 29.62 10.10 22.55
N GLN A 982 30.41 9.21 23.16
CA GLN A 982 30.54 9.05 24.59
C GLN A 982 32.04 8.90 24.93
N ASN A 983 32.53 9.68 25.90
CA ASN A 983 33.94 9.66 26.32
C ASN A 983 34.93 9.76 25.14
N ASP A 984 34.71 10.72 24.22
CA ASP A 984 35.49 10.95 22.99
C ASP A 984 35.50 9.83 21.93
N HIS A 985 34.67 8.80 22.09
CA HIS A 985 34.53 7.72 21.10
C HIS A 985 33.11 7.66 20.56
N TRP A 986 32.95 7.25 19.30
CA TRP A 986 31.65 7.02 18.68
C TRP A 986 31.19 5.58 18.90
N TYR A 987 29.91 5.39 19.18
CA TYR A 987 29.24 4.09 19.36
C TYR A 987 27.95 4.05 18.57
N ALA A 988 27.47 2.86 18.23
CA ALA A 988 26.17 2.67 17.58
C ALA A 988 25.02 3.16 18.46
N LEU A 989 23.91 3.60 17.87
CA LEU A 989 22.61 3.68 18.55
C LEU A 989 21.80 2.39 18.35
N ASN A 990 21.17 1.90 19.42
CA ASN A 990 20.16 0.83 19.37
C ASN A 990 18.77 1.39 19.03
N ARG A 991 17.74 0.53 18.92
CA ARG A 991 16.36 0.97 18.65
C ARG A 991 15.71 1.90 19.65
N HIS A 992 16.31 2.00 20.83
CA HIS A 992 15.86 2.86 21.93
C HIS A 992 16.66 4.16 21.99
N GLY A 993 17.60 4.39 21.06
CA GLY A 993 18.45 5.57 21.05
C GLY A 993 19.56 5.55 22.09
N GLN A 994 19.99 4.37 22.52
CA GLN A 994 21.04 4.20 23.51
C GLN A 994 22.34 3.70 22.85
N PRO A 995 23.52 4.12 23.36
CA PRO A 995 24.81 3.62 22.92
C PRO A 995 24.96 2.10 23.17
N TRP A 996 25.47 1.37 22.19
CA TRP A 996 25.78 -0.05 22.32
C TRP A 996 26.83 -0.54 21.30
N GLY A 997 27.35 -1.74 21.51
CA GLY A 997 28.30 -2.40 20.60
C GLY A 997 29.73 -1.84 20.66
N ALA A 998 30.55 -2.22 19.69
CA ALA A 998 31.95 -1.80 19.62
C ALA A 998 32.11 -0.31 19.27
N LYS A 999 33.30 0.24 19.57
CA LYS A 999 33.72 1.59 19.14
C LYS A 999 33.70 1.68 17.61
N LEU A 1000 33.08 2.73 17.09
CA LEU A 1000 33.03 3.04 15.66
C LEU A 1000 34.31 3.75 15.22
N ASN A 1001 35.38 2.98 15.08
CA ASN A 1001 36.62 3.48 14.48
C ASN A 1001 36.35 3.90 13.03
N ASN A 1002 36.89 5.04 12.59
CA ASN A 1002 36.64 5.62 11.26
C ASN A 1002 35.16 5.94 10.98
N PHE A 1003 34.42 6.36 12.01
CA PHE A 1003 33.12 6.97 11.82
C PHE A 1003 33.28 8.39 11.29
N GLU A 1004 32.71 8.66 10.12
CA GLU A 1004 32.64 9.97 9.50
C GLU A 1004 31.21 10.50 9.64
N PRO A 1005 30.96 11.46 10.54
CA PRO A 1005 29.65 12.07 10.70
C PRO A 1005 29.16 12.70 9.39
N MET A 1006 27.96 12.31 8.98
CA MET A 1006 27.15 12.96 7.95
C MET A 1006 26.17 13.94 8.62
N LYS A 1007 25.68 14.94 7.88
CA LYS A 1007 24.65 15.82 8.43
C LYS A 1007 23.27 15.30 8.01
N ILE A 1008 22.46 14.86 8.97
CA ILE A 1008 21.08 14.46 8.68
C ILE A 1008 20.26 15.67 8.30
N TRP A 1009 19.51 15.56 7.21
CA TRP A 1009 18.38 16.44 6.91
C TRP A 1009 17.17 15.58 6.53
N HIS A 1010 15.99 16.01 6.99
CA HIS A 1010 14.72 15.27 7.09
C HIS A 1010 14.16 14.73 5.76
N LEU A 1011 13.35 13.66 5.83
CA LEU A 1011 12.81 12.91 4.68
C LEU A 1011 11.61 13.56 3.96
N LEU A 1012 11.04 14.62 4.52
CA LEU A 1012 10.53 15.74 3.71
C LEU A 1012 11.61 16.80 3.80
N LYS A 1013 12.49 16.85 2.81
CA LYS A 1013 13.52 17.87 2.72
C LYS A 1013 12.82 19.19 2.37
N LEU A 1014 12.07 19.76 3.31
CA LEU A 1014 11.22 20.95 3.10
C LEU A 1014 12.05 22.14 2.58
N ASP A 1015 13.33 22.15 2.94
CA ASP A 1015 14.39 23.04 2.47
C ASP A 1015 15.04 22.63 1.12
N GLN A 1016 14.88 21.38 0.67
CA GLN A 1016 15.16 20.91 -0.70
C GLN A 1016 13.92 20.85 -1.60
N LEU A 1017 12.72 21.18 -1.10
CA LEU A 1017 11.56 21.51 -1.92
C LEU A 1017 11.74 22.85 -2.66
N MET A 1018 12.88 23.52 -2.48
CA MET A 1018 13.23 24.69 -3.25
C MET A 1018 13.92 24.24 -4.54
N PRO A 1019 13.33 24.48 -5.72
CA PRO A 1019 13.96 24.11 -6.98
C PRO A 1019 15.24 24.93 -7.19
N ALA A 1020 16.18 24.41 -8.00
CA ALA A 1020 17.41 25.13 -8.33
C ALA A 1020 17.13 26.51 -8.98
N SER A 1021 15.99 26.64 -9.65
CA SER A 1021 15.49 27.90 -10.21
C SER A 1021 15.23 28.96 -9.12
N TYR A 1022 14.78 28.56 -7.93
CA TYR A 1022 14.58 29.45 -6.78
C TYR A 1022 15.91 30.03 -6.29
N THR A 1023 16.92 29.18 -6.03
CA THR A 1023 18.24 29.67 -5.62
C THR A 1023 18.88 30.56 -6.69
N ARG A 1024 18.75 30.18 -7.97
CA ARG A 1024 19.21 31.01 -9.09
C ARG A 1024 18.54 32.38 -9.11
N LYS A 1025 17.24 32.43 -8.82
CA LYS A 1025 16.47 33.67 -8.73
C LYS A 1025 16.94 34.55 -7.57
N LEU A 1026 17.15 33.97 -6.38
CA LEU A 1026 17.72 34.69 -5.24
C LEU A 1026 19.09 35.31 -5.56
N LEU A 1027 19.97 34.56 -6.23
CA LEU A 1027 21.27 35.07 -6.68
C LEU A 1027 21.13 36.23 -7.67
N LYS A 1028 20.20 36.10 -8.63
CA LYS A 1028 19.89 37.17 -9.61
C LYS A 1028 19.45 38.46 -8.91
N ASP A 1029 18.64 38.34 -7.87
CA ASP A 1029 18.08 39.47 -7.13
C ASP A 1029 19.05 40.05 -6.09
N ALA A 1030 19.99 39.24 -5.56
CA ALA A 1030 21.04 39.69 -4.63
C ALA A 1030 22.21 40.43 -5.32
N LEU A 1031 22.56 40.06 -6.57
CA LEU A 1031 23.69 40.66 -7.30
C LEU A 1031 23.63 42.21 -7.40
N PRO A 1032 22.48 42.85 -7.71
CA PRO A 1032 22.37 44.31 -7.69
C PRO A 1032 22.66 44.93 -6.31
N ALA A 1033 22.18 44.30 -5.23
CA ALA A 1033 22.43 44.75 -3.87
C ALA A 1033 23.92 44.64 -3.51
N SER A 1034 24.59 43.55 -3.90
CA SER A 1034 26.04 43.39 -3.73
C SER A 1034 26.83 44.50 -4.44
N ARG A 1035 26.45 44.84 -5.68
CA ARG A 1035 27.07 45.93 -6.46
C ARG A 1035 26.91 47.27 -5.75
N ALA A 1036 25.67 47.57 -5.31
CA ALA A 1036 25.36 48.81 -4.63
C ALA A 1036 26.17 48.97 -3.33
N LYS A 1037 26.31 47.90 -2.53
CA LYS A 1037 27.11 47.92 -1.29
C LYS A 1037 28.57 48.27 -1.53
N VAL A 1038 29.19 47.66 -2.55
CA VAL A 1038 30.58 47.95 -2.94
C VAL A 1038 30.71 49.39 -3.45
N ASP A 1039 29.79 49.85 -4.28
CA ASP A 1039 29.78 51.23 -4.80
C ASP A 1039 29.61 52.28 -3.70
N ASP A 1040 28.70 52.05 -2.76
CA ASP A 1040 28.49 52.94 -1.61
C ASP A 1040 29.74 52.97 -0.71
N ALA A 1041 30.37 51.82 -0.46
CA ALA A 1041 31.60 51.75 0.33
C ALA A 1041 32.76 52.54 -0.30
N ILE A 1042 32.95 52.43 -1.62
CA ILE A 1042 33.94 53.23 -2.37
C ILE A 1042 33.61 54.72 -2.29
N ARG A 1043 32.33 55.08 -2.47
CA ARG A 1043 31.87 56.49 -2.40
C ARG A 1043 32.14 57.09 -1.02
N VAL A 1044 31.88 56.34 0.04
CA VAL A 1044 32.12 56.77 1.43
C VAL A 1044 33.61 56.89 1.72
N LEU A 1045 34.45 55.95 1.29
CA LEU A 1045 35.90 55.99 1.53
C LEU A 1045 36.62 57.12 0.79
N THR A 1046 36.09 57.54 -0.36
CA THR A 1046 36.64 58.61 -1.20
C THR A 1046 36.09 59.99 -0.85
N ASN A 1047 35.05 60.07 -0.02
CA ASN A 1047 34.49 61.34 0.43
C ASN A 1047 35.27 61.88 1.64
N ALA A 1048 36.00 62.99 1.43
CA ALA A 1048 36.76 63.67 2.46
C ALA A 1048 35.92 64.08 3.69
N SER A 1049 34.62 64.40 3.52
CA SER A 1049 33.76 64.77 4.64
C SER A 1049 33.41 63.60 5.57
N LEU A 1050 33.60 62.36 5.10
CA LEU A 1050 33.31 61.12 5.83
C LEU A 1050 34.60 60.39 6.25
N GLU A 1051 35.77 61.00 6.07
CA GLU A 1051 37.06 60.35 6.33
C GLU A 1051 37.19 59.90 7.79
N THR A 1052 36.82 60.76 8.74
CA THR A 1052 36.82 60.45 10.18
C THR A 1052 35.88 59.29 10.50
N ASP A 1053 34.64 59.32 10.00
CA ASP A 1053 33.64 58.30 10.35
C ASP A 1053 33.91 56.96 9.67
N SER A 1054 34.30 56.96 8.38
CA SER A 1054 34.75 55.75 7.68
C SER A 1054 36.05 55.19 8.27
N GLY A 1055 36.92 56.04 8.79
CA GLY A 1055 38.18 55.64 9.43
C GLY A 1055 37.98 54.87 10.73
N LYS A 1056 36.86 55.08 11.44
CA LYS A 1056 36.53 54.33 12.67
C LYS A 1056 36.29 52.85 12.36
N ILE A 1057 35.49 52.52 11.35
CA ILE A 1057 35.21 51.12 11.04
C ILE A 1057 36.42 50.38 10.49
N VAL A 1058 37.20 51.03 9.62
CA VAL A 1058 38.46 50.48 9.10
C VAL A 1058 39.42 50.15 10.25
N LYS A 1059 39.51 51.02 11.26
CA LYS A 1059 40.32 50.74 12.45
C LYS A 1059 39.77 49.57 13.27
N LEU A 1060 38.46 49.51 13.50
CA LEU A 1060 37.82 48.53 14.38
C LEU A 1060 37.85 47.10 13.82
N LEU A 1061 37.73 46.93 12.50
CA LEU A 1061 37.65 45.60 11.86
C LEU A 1061 38.89 45.18 11.06
N LEU A 1062 39.75 46.13 10.67
CA LEU A 1062 40.99 45.85 9.92
C LEU A 1062 42.25 46.25 10.68
N GLY A 1063 42.14 46.95 11.81
CA GLY A 1063 43.26 47.25 12.72
C GLY A 1063 44.14 48.43 12.33
N ASP A 1064 44.07 48.93 11.08
CA ASP A 1064 44.85 50.07 10.59
C ASP A 1064 44.03 51.01 9.68
N ASN A 1065 43.79 52.24 10.14
CA ASN A 1065 43.12 53.30 9.36
C ASN A 1065 44.08 54.35 8.80
N SER A 1066 45.39 54.07 8.76
CA SER A 1066 46.39 54.91 8.11
C SER A 1066 46.05 55.15 6.64
N SER A 1067 46.71 56.14 6.03
CA SER A 1067 46.59 56.38 4.58
C SER A 1067 46.99 55.15 3.75
N GLN A 1068 47.87 54.28 4.27
CA GLN A 1068 48.22 53.01 3.63
C GLN A 1068 47.10 51.97 3.79
N GLY A 1069 46.59 51.78 5.00
CA GLY A 1069 45.46 50.88 5.27
C GLY A 1069 44.22 51.24 4.45
N ARG A 1070 43.81 52.51 4.45
CA ARG A 1070 42.67 53.01 3.66
C ARG A 1070 42.86 52.81 2.15
N ARG A 1071 44.07 53.06 1.63
CA ARG A 1071 44.39 52.78 0.21
C ARG A 1071 44.26 51.30 -0.11
N LYS A 1072 44.69 50.40 0.79
CA LYS A 1072 44.54 48.96 0.61
C LYS A 1072 43.06 48.54 0.54
N VAL A 1073 42.21 49.07 1.42
CA VAL A 1073 40.75 48.84 1.37
C VAL A 1073 40.15 49.32 0.05
N LEU A 1074 40.49 50.54 -0.36
CA LEU A 1074 39.98 51.10 -1.62
C LEU A 1074 40.43 50.28 -2.83
N ASN A 1075 41.67 49.78 -2.85
CA ASN A 1075 42.17 48.93 -3.93
C ASN A 1075 41.39 47.61 -4.01
N TYR A 1076 41.19 46.93 -2.88
CA TYR A 1076 40.44 45.66 -2.87
C TYR A 1076 38.98 45.85 -3.28
N LEU A 1077 38.32 46.92 -2.81
CA LEU A 1077 36.96 47.24 -3.25
C LEU A 1077 36.87 47.51 -4.77
N ASN A 1078 37.88 48.16 -5.36
CA ASN A 1078 37.91 48.39 -6.80
C ASN A 1078 38.11 47.10 -7.61
N GLU A 1079 38.90 46.15 -7.12
CA GLU A 1079 39.02 44.82 -7.74
C GLU A 1079 37.70 44.05 -7.64
N VAL A 1080 37.08 44.00 -6.44
CA VAL A 1080 35.75 43.37 -6.27
C VAL A 1080 34.70 44.04 -7.15
N LYS A 1081 34.70 45.38 -7.27
CA LYS A 1081 33.80 46.14 -8.15
C LYS A 1081 33.94 45.71 -9.62
N LYS A 1082 35.18 45.54 -10.08
CA LYS A 1082 35.48 45.12 -11.45
C LYS A 1082 35.01 43.68 -11.72
N ASP A 1083 35.15 42.80 -10.75
CA ASP A 1083 34.70 41.41 -10.87
C ASP A 1083 33.17 41.32 -10.84
N ILE A 1084 32.51 41.89 -9.82
CA ILE A 1084 31.06 41.78 -9.63
C ILE A 1084 30.24 42.42 -10.75
N ALA A 1085 30.81 43.39 -11.47
CA ALA A 1085 30.20 43.99 -12.65
C ALA A 1085 30.01 42.97 -13.79
N LYS A 1086 30.82 41.90 -13.82
CA LYS A 1086 30.81 40.84 -14.84
C LYS A 1086 30.08 39.58 -14.37
N VAL A 1087 29.86 39.41 -13.07
CA VAL A 1087 29.19 38.23 -12.50
C VAL A 1087 27.71 38.22 -12.89
N THR A 1088 27.26 37.06 -13.34
CA THR A 1088 25.88 36.73 -13.72
C THR A 1088 25.41 35.47 -12.96
N PRO A 1089 24.10 35.19 -12.90
CA PRO A 1089 23.58 33.96 -12.30
C PRO A 1089 24.15 32.66 -12.90
N ASP A 1090 24.69 32.70 -14.12
CA ASP A 1090 25.29 31.53 -14.79
C ASP A 1090 26.72 31.23 -14.31
N ASN A 1091 27.34 32.13 -13.56
CA ASN A 1091 28.68 31.92 -12.99
C ASN A 1091 28.66 31.09 -11.69
N PHE A 1092 27.49 30.70 -11.20
CA PHE A 1092 27.33 29.92 -9.98
C PHE A 1092 27.15 28.42 -10.24
N ILE A 1093 27.79 27.61 -9.40
CA ILE A 1093 27.55 26.16 -9.27
C ILE A 1093 26.52 25.99 -8.16
N LEU A 1094 25.31 25.59 -8.51
CA LEU A 1094 24.27 25.27 -7.53
C LEU A 1094 24.50 23.84 -7.04
N ASP A 1095 24.93 23.73 -5.79
CA ASP A 1095 25.26 22.45 -5.19
C ASP A 1095 24.24 22.12 -4.09
N SER A 1096 23.63 20.94 -4.20
CA SER A 1096 22.73 20.39 -3.20
C SER A 1096 23.48 19.53 -2.16
N ALA A 1097 24.81 19.38 -2.30
CA ALA A 1097 25.63 18.64 -1.36
C ALA A 1097 25.73 19.35 0.01
N GLU A 1098 25.95 18.53 1.04
CA GLU A 1098 26.05 18.98 2.42
C GLU A 1098 27.30 19.85 2.65
N SER A 1099 27.12 21.03 3.26
CA SER A 1099 28.21 21.94 3.61
C SER A 1099 27.90 22.68 4.91
N GLN A 1100 28.91 23.17 5.62
CA GLN A 1100 28.72 24.15 6.71
C GLN A 1100 28.63 25.58 6.17
N SER A 1101 28.95 25.82 4.91
CA SER A 1101 29.03 27.16 4.33
C SER A 1101 27.81 27.47 3.46
N PHE A 1102 27.55 28.74 3.24
CA PHE A 1102 26.54 29.26 2.32
C PHE A 1102 27.07 29.28 0.88
N ALA A 1103 28.34 29.65 0.70
CA ALA A 1103 29.01 29.75 -0.59
C ALA A 1103 30.49 29.35 -0.48
N ALA A 1104 31.14 29.19 -1.64
CA ALA A 1104 32.59 29.02 -1.75
C ALA A 1104 33.09 29.38 -3.15
N LEU A 1105 34.06 30.28 -3.26
CA LEU A 1105 34.78 30.58 -4.50
C LEU A 1105 35.85 29.51 -4.77
N ASN A 1106 35.93 29.00 -6.00
CA ASN A 1106 37.04 28.16 -6.44
C ASN A 1106 38.14 29.01 -7.07
N PRO A 1107 39.36 29.07 -6.49
CA PRO A 1107 40.44 29.91 -7.02
C PRO A 1107 40.88 29.55 -8.44
N ASP A 1108 40.91 28.26 -8.78
CA ASP A 1108 41.35 27.78 -10.09
C ASP A 1108 40.33 28.14 -11.18
N LEU A 1109 39.05 27.87 -10.92
CA LEU A 1109 37.96 28.23 -11.83
C LEU A 1109 37.78 29.75 -11.93
N TYR A 1110 38.03 30.47 -10.83
CA TYR A 1110 38.03 31.93 -10.83
C TYR A 1110 39.15 32.47 -11.72
N ALA A 1111 40.37 31.92 -11.62
CA ALA A 1111 41.50 32.31 -12.47
C ALA A 1111 41.23 32.03 -13.96
N GLU A 1112 40.49 30.97 -14.27
CA GLU A 1112 40.01 30.69 -15.62
C GLU A 1112 38.95 31.68 -16.10
N TRP A 1113 37.97 32.01 -15.24
CA TRP A 1113 36.92 32.97 -15.54
C TRP A 1113 37.50 34.38 -15.74
N ALA A 1114 38.42 34.82 -14.88
CA ALA A 1114 39.02 36.15 -14.93
C ALA A 1114 39.86 36.39 -16.19
N ARG A 1115 40.43 35.32 -16.78
CA ARG A 1115 41.21 35.37 -18.03
C ARG A 1115 40.35 35.19 -19.29
N ALA A 1116 39.10 34.77 -19.16
CA ALA A 1116 38.22 34.53 -20.30
C ALA A 1116 37.75 35.85 -20.94
N ILE A 1117 37.54 35.82 -22.26
CA ILE A 1117 36.91 36.95 -22.96
C ILE A 1117 35.45 37.10 -22.50
N PRO A 1118 34.85 38.31 -22.53
CA PRO A 1118 33.56 38.57 -21.89
C PRO A 1118 32.43 37.59 -22.26
N LYS A 1119 32.37 37.16 -23.53
CA LYS A 1119 31.36 36.19 -23.99
C LYS A 1119 31.54 34.80 -23.35
N GLU A 1120 32.78 34.32 -23.22
CA GLU A 1120 33.08 33.04 -22.59
C GLU A 1120 32.98 33.11 -21.06
N ALA A 1121 33.37 34.24 -20.47
CA ALA A 1121 33.29 34.48 -19.03
C ALA A 1121 31.85 34.35 -18.50
N THR A 1122 30.83 34.74 -19.27
CA THR A 1122 29.42 34.57 -18.85
C THR A 1122 29.00 33.11 -18.65
N GLN A 1123 29.69 32.14 -19.27
CA GLN A 1123 29.34 30.71 -19.18
C GLN A 1123 30.24 29.91 -18.23
N LYS A 1124 31.34 30.51 -17.74
CA LYS A 1124 32.27 29.85 -16.82
C LYS A 1124 31.79 29.95 -15.38
N LYS A 1125 31.53 28.81 -14.75
CA LYS A 1125 31.16 28.73 -13.34
C LYS A 1125 32.40 28.72 -12.45
N PHE A 1126 32.41 29.53 -11.40
CA PHE A 1126 33.56 29.61 -10.50
C PHE A 1126 33.19 29.76 -9.01
N MET A 1127 31.96 30.17 -8.70
CA MET A 1127 31.48 30.30 -7.32
C MET A 1127 30.44 29.23 -7.03
N ARG A 1128 30.64 28.41 -6.01
CA ARG A 1128 29.68 27.41 -5.56
C ARG A 1128 28.72 28.01 -4.54
N ILE A 1129 27.44 27.71 -4.68
CA ILE A 1129 26.38 28.05 -3.73
C ILE A 1129 25.83 26.74 -3.18
N TYR A 1130 25.91 26.60 -1.86
CA TYR A 1130 25.31 25.49 -1.14
C TYR A 1130 23.83 25.81 -0.92
N THR A 1131 23.04 25.41 -1.91
CA THR A 1131 21.63 25.80 -2.09
C THR A 1131 20.80 25.67 -0.82
N HIS A 1132 21.03 24.61 -0.05
CA HIS A 1132 20.34 24.34 1.20
C HIS A 1132 20.55 25.45 2.24
N ASN A 1133 21.80 25.71 2.63
CA ASN A 1133 22.14 26.70 3.64
C ASN A 1133 21.78 28.11 3.16
N PHE A 1134 22.04 28.40 1.88
CA PHE A 1134 21.77 29.69 1.26
C PHE A 1134 20.28 30.03 1.27
N ASN A 1135 19.41 29.09 0.85
CA ASN A 1135 17.97 29.28 0.89
C ASN A 1135 17.46 29.37 2.34
N ARG A 1136 18.02 28.59 3.26
CA ARG A 1136 17.65 28.64 4.68
C ARG A 1136 17.97 30.00 5.28
N GLN A 1137 19.18 30.52 5.08
CA GLN A 1137 19.60 31.84 5.55
C GLN A 1137 18.64 32.91 5.06
N PHE A 1138 18.27 32.87 3.78
CA PHE A 1138 17.28 33.80 3.23
C PHE A 1138 15.96 33.75 4.02
N ARG A 1139 15.42 32.57 4.33
CA ARG A 1139 14.18 32.44 5.13
C ARG A 1139 14.35 32.93 6.57
N THR A 1140 15.41 32.49 7.25
CA THR A 1140 15.62 32.77 8.68
C THR A 1140 16.01 34.22 8.94
N GLU A 1141 16.63 34.87 7.97
CA GLU A 1141 16.97 36.30 7.98
C GLU A 1141 15.88 37.16 7.31
N GLY A 1142 14.64 36.63 7.24
CA GLY A 1142 13.41 37.32 6.87
C GLY A 1142 13.33 37.79 5.42
N TYR A 1143 13.88 37.01 4.50
CA TYR A 1143 13.75 37.17 3.05
C TYR A 1143 14.47 38.43 2.50
N SER A 1144 15.57 38.83 3.15
CA SER A 1144 16.39 39.98 2.73
C SER A 1144 17.49 39.59 1.73
N HIS A 1145 17.45 40.19 0.54
CA HIS A 1145 18.49 40.02 -0.47
C HIS A 1145 19.80 40.73 -0.10
N ASP A 1146 19.74 41.75 0.76
CA ASP A 1146 20.93 42.43 1.28
C ASP A 1146 21.79 41.50 2.14
N VAL A 1147 21.18 40.53 2.82
CA VAL A 1147 21.91 39.51 3.60
C VAL A 1147 22.70 38.60 2.66
N LEU A 1148 22.05 38.04 1.64
CA LEU A 1148 22.70 37.20 0.63
C LEU A 1148 23.77 37.97 -0.16
N ALA A 1149 23.56 39.27 -0.33
CA ALA A 1149 24.51 40.14 -1.00
C ALA A 1149 25.86 40.22 -0.27
N ASP A 1150 25.86 40.15 1.06
CA ASP A 1150 27.09 40.15 1.86
C ASP A 1150 27.88 38.86 1.66
N ASP A 1151 27.22 37.71 1.49
CA ASP A 1151 27.89 36.43 1.20
C ASP A 1151 28.58 36.46 -0.18
N ILE A 1152 27.91 37.01 -1.20
CA ILE A 1152 28.54 37.18 -2.53
C ILE A 1152 29.75 38.12 -2.45
N VAL A 1153 29.64 39.22 -1.69
CA VAL A 1153 30.75 40.17 -1.51
C VAL A 1153 31.92 39.52 -0.77
N HIS A 1154 31.65 38.74 0.28
CA HIS A 1154 32.64 37.95 1.00
C HIS A 1154 33.41 37.02 0.04
N GLU A 1155 32.70 36.22 -0.75
CA GLU A 1155 33.32 35.28 -1.68
C GLU A 1155 34.20 35.97 -2.72
N LEU A 1156 33.82 37.16 -3.19
CA LEU A 1156 34.60 37.92 -4.16
C LEU A 1156 35.91 38.48 -3.58
N PHE A 1157 36.02 38.66 -2.27
CA PHE A 1157 37.31 39.00 -1.65
C PHE A 1157 38.33 37.86 -1.76
N HIS A 1158 37.90 36.60 -1.86
CA HIS A 1158 38.79 35.48 -2.21
C HIS A 1158 39.26 35.47 -3.68
N GLY A 1159 38.65 36.29 -4.55
CA GLY A 1159 39.00 36.43 -5.97
C GLY A 1159 40.30 37.22 -6.19
N ALA A 1160 40.22 38.34 -6.91
CA ALA A 1160 41.39 39.19 -7.20
C ALA A 1160 42.13 39.70 -5.94
N PRO A 1161 41.45 40.09 -4.84
CA PRO A 1161 42.13 40.48 -3.61
C PRO A 1161 42.88 39.33 -2.91
N ASN A 1162 42.51 38.08 -3.20
CA ASN A 1162 43.11 36.85 -2.69
C ASN A 1162 43.21 36.81 -1.16
N THR A 1163 42.13 37.22 -0.46
CA THR A 1163 42.04 37.11 1.00
C THR A 1163 41.80 35.66 1.44
N LEU A 1164 42.02 35.38 2.71
CA LEU A 1164 41.78 34.09 3.37
C LEU A 1164 40.65 34.21 4.41
N ASP A 1165 40.30 33.08 5.04
CA ASP A 1165 39.35 33.02 6.16
C ASP A 1165 40.07 32.75 7.47
N HIS A 1166 40.46 33.81 8.18
CA HIS A 1166 41.06 33.72 9.51
C HIS A 1166 40.02 33.76 10.64
N SER A 1167 38.90 34.44 10.41
CA SER A 1167 37.83 34.60 11.41
C SER A 1167 36.54 35.11 10.76
N TYR A 1168 35.40 34.89 11.43
CA TYR A 1168 34.08 35.30 10.96
C TYR A 1168 33.30 36.04 12.04
N ALA A 1169 32.38 36.92 11.62
CA ALA A 1169 31.28 37.33 12.45
C ALA A 1169 30.24 36.19 12.56
N HIS A 1170 29.79 35.90 13.77
CA HIS A 1170 28.90 34.78 14.04
C HIS A 1170 27.46 35.24 14.29
N LEU A 1171 26.51 34.30 14.21
CA LEU A 1171 25.17 34.54 14.73
C LEU A 1171 25.26 34.68 16.26
N PRO A 1172 24.62 35.70 16.86
CA PRO A 1172 24.64 35.84 18.31
C PRO A 1172 23.84 34.71 18.97
N VAL A 1173 24.33 34.20 20.08
CA VAL A 1173 23.67 33.31 21.06
C VAL A 1173 22.34 33.90 21.51
N SER A 1174 22.23 35.23 21.57
CA SER A 1174 20.96 35.93 21.87
C SER A 1174 19.89 35.83 20.75
N GLY A 1175 20.18 35.15 19.65
CA GLY A 1175 19.24 34.83 18.57
C GLY A 1175 18.77 36.04 17.75
N ARG A 1176 17.77 35.82 16.88
CA ARG A 1176 17.15 36.92 16.11
C ARG A 1176 16.25 37.76 17.02
N GLN A 1177 16.40 39.09 16.99
CA GLN A 1177 15.53 40.04 17.68
C GLN A 1177 15.34 41.31 16.83
N GLY A 1178 14.10 41.65 16.52
CA GLY A 1178 13.75 42.81 15.71
C GLY A 1178 13.97 42.65 14.20
N ASN A 1179 13.86 43.75 13.45
CA ASN A 1179 13.79 43.79 11.98
C ASN A 1179 15.16 44.04 11.31
N TYR A 1180 16.22 43.45 11.84
CA TYR A 1180 17.59 43.62 11.32
C TYR A 1180 18.36 42.30 11.40
N GLN A 1181 19.29 42.09 10.48
CA GLN A 1181 20.32 41.06 10.65
C GLN A 1181 21.21 41.43 11.85
N ARG A 1182 21.48 40.46 12.71
CA ARG A 1182 22.34 40.61 13.89
C ARG A 1182 23.58 39.74 13.74
N LEU A 1183 24.76 40.33 13.94
CA LEU A 1183 26.03 39.62 13.86
C LEU A 1183 26.89 39.95 15.08
N ASP A 1184 27.44 38.93 15.72
CA ASP A 1184 28.51 39.07 16.71
C ASP A 1184 29.85 39.26 16.01
N VAL A 1185 30.43 40.44 16.18
CA VAL A 1185 31.67 40.87 15.51
C VAL A 1185 32.89 40.78 16.42
N ALA A 1186 32.73 40.28 17.65
CA ALA A 1186 33.84 40.13 18.60
C ALA A 1186 35.04 39.35 18.02
N PRO A 1187 34.87 38.24 17.26
CA PRO A 1187 36.00 37.53 16.67
C PRO A 1187 36.81 38.39 15.69
N LEU A 1188 36.13 39.17 14.84
CA LEU A 1188 36.78 40.07 13.88
C LEU A 1188 37.51 41.23 14.57
N MET A 1189 36.93 41.76 15.65
CA MET A 1189 37.59 42.78 16.48
C MET A 1189 38.81 42.23 17.24
N ASN A 1190 38.73 41.00 17.72
CA ASN A 1190 39.86 40.29 18.34
C ASN A 1190 40.96 40.03 17.30
N LEU A 1191 40.61 39.73 16.05
CA LEU A 1191 41.58 39.62 14.96
C LEU A 1191 42.26 40.97 14.66
N ALA A 1192 41.47 42.03 14.51
CA ALA A 1192 41.98 43.38 14.23
C ALA A 1192 42.86 43.95 15.35
N SER A 1193 42.61 43.57 16.60
CA SER A 1193 43.40 43.99 17.76
C SER A 1193 44.59 43.07 18.07
N GLY A 1194 44.71 41.90 17.41
CA GLY A 1194 45.80 40.94 17.62
C GLY A 1194 45.64 40.06 18.85
N HIS A 1195 44.40 39.81 19.28
CA HIS A 1195 44.07 39.00 20.45
C HIS A 1195 43.36 37.69 20.10
N LEU A 1196 42.99 37.48 18.82
CA LEU A 1196 42.40 36.22 18.38
C LEU A 1196 43.43 35.09 18.42
N ARG A 1197 43.00 33.91 18.87
CA ARG A 1197 43.82 32.69 18.87
C ARG A 1197 43.23 31.68 17.89
N ASP A 1198 44.12 31.00 17.19
CA ASP A 1198 43.79 29.85 16.36
C ASP A 1198 43.26 28.72 17.26
N LEU A 1199 42.10 28.14 16.89
CA LEU A 1199 41.39 27.18 17.75
C LEU A 1199 42.14 25.84 17.89
N ASP A 1200 42.91 25.45 16.86
CA ASP A 1200 43.61 24.16 16.84
C ASP A 1200 45.01 24.25 17.46
N THR A 1201 45.70 25.38 17.26
CA THR A 1201 47.09 25.58 17.69
C THR A 1201 47.23 26.47 18.92
N LEU A 1202 46.15 27.14 19.34
CA LEU A 1202 46.10 28.13 20.44
C LEU A 1202 47.07 29.31 20.29
N LYS A 1203 47.70 29.46 19.12
CA LYS A 1203 48.62 30.56 18.82
C LYS A 1203 47.84 31.82 18.51
N VAL A 1204 48.36 32.96 18.98
CA VAL A 1204 47.81 34.27 18.64
C VAL A 1204 48.01 34.53 17.15
N ILE A 1205 46.92 34.86 16.46
CA ILE A 1205 46.94 35.23 15.05
C ILE A 1205 47.41 36.69 14.96
N ASP A 1206 48.39 36.95 14.10
CA ASP A 1206 48.91 38.31 13.89
C ASP A 1206 47.79 39.25 13.43
N LYS A 1207 47.68 40.43 14.04
CA LYS A 1207 46.72 41.48 13.66
C LYS A 1207 46.80 41.89 12.19
N ALA A 1208 47.96 41.72 11.55
CA ALA A 1208 48.13 41.96 10.12
C ALA A 1208 47.21 41.08 9.26
N ASN A 1209 46.77 39.92 9.78
CA ASN A 1209 45.83 39.03 9.09
C ASN A 1209 44.42 39.59 8.98
N ALA A 1210 44.05 40.64 9.74
CA ALA A 1210 42.78 41.34 9.51
C ALA A 1210 42.69 41.93 8.09
N PHE A 1211 43.81 42.41 7.55
CA PHE A 1211 43.94 42.85 6.15
C PHE A 1211 44.13 41.71 5.14
N ASN A 1212 44.01 40.47 5.59
CA ASN A 1212 44.02 39.24 4.79
C ASN A 1212 42.79 38.37 5.10
N ASN A 1213 41.75 38.92 5.75
CA ASN A 1213 40.55 38.18 6.15
C ASN A 1213 39.34 38.65 5.34
N ALA A 1214 38.71 37.76 4.57
CA ALA A 1214 37.58 38.09 3.68
C ALA A 1214 36.41 38.69 4.46
N ASP A 1215 36.07 38.10 5.61
CA ASP A 1215 34.91 38.54 6.39
C ASP A 1215 35.10 39.92 7.05
N SER A 1216 36.34 40.26 7.42
CA SER A 1216 36.67 41.61 7.89
C SER A 1216 36.40 42.67 6.81
N PHE A 1217 36.73 42.36 5.55
CA PHE A 1217 36.45 43.24 4.42
C PHE A 1217 34.96 43.28 4.06
N ALA A 1218 34.29 42.14 4.03
CA ALA A 1218 32.86 42.05 3.74
C ALA A 1218 32.04 42.87 4.74
N LEU A 1219 32.26 42.66 6.05
CA LEU A 1219 31.56 43.40 7.10
C LEU A 1219 31.88 44.91 7.08
N THR A 1220 33.14 45.27 6.83
CA THR A 1220 33.53 46.68 6.64
C THR A 1220 32.79 47.30 5.46
N THR A 1221 32.63 46.57 4.36
CA THR A 1221 31.90 47.02 3.17
C THR A 1221 30.43 47.28 3.50
N SER A 1222 29.76 46.35 4.19
CA SER A 1222 28.35 46.49 4.58
C SER A 1222 28.12 47.67 5.53
N LEU A 1223 29.02 47.88 6.50
CA LEU A 1223 28.95 49.02 7.42
C LEU A 1223 29.26 50.36 6.75
N LEU A 1224 30.18 50.40 5.77
CA LEU A 1224 30.42 51.60 4.98
C LEU A 1224 29.21 51.93 4.07
N SER A 1225 28.58 50.92 3.47
CA SER A 1225 27.31 51.12 2.75
C SER A 1225 26.21 51.62 3.70
N GLN A 1226 26.12 51.07 4.92
CA GLN A 1226 25.19 51.53 5.94
C GLN A 1226 25.47 53.00 6.32
N LEU A 1227 26.72 53.44 6.44
CA LEU A 1227 27.03 54.86 6.67
C LEU A 1227 26.46 55.77 5.57
N SER A 1228 26.38 55.29 4.32
CA SER A 1228 25.75 56.06 3.24
C SER A 1228 24.22 56.07 3.30
N LYS A 1229 23.58 54.97 3.72
CA LYS A 1229 22.12 54.77 3.63
C LYS A 1229 21.38 55.07 4.94
N ASP A 1230 21.98 54.71 6.07
CA ASP A 1230 21.47 54.89 7.42
C ASP A 1230 22.63 55.26 8.39
N PRO A 1231 23.02 56.55 8.40
CA PRO A 1231 24.08 57.04 9.27
C PRO A 1231 23.76 56.91 10.77
N VAL A 1232 22.48 56.74 11.15
CA VAL A 1232 22.05 56.61 12.54
C VAL A 1232 22.40 55.21 13.04
N SER A 1233 21.95 54.18 12.33
CA SER A 1233 22.27 52.78 12.68
C SER A 1233 23.77 52.51 12.61
N TYR A 1234 24.47 53.11 11.64
CA TYR A 1234 25.94 53.04 11.59
C TYR A 1234 26.58 53.57 12.87
N ARG A 1235 26.19 54.76 13.34
CA ARG A 1235 26.75 55.35 14.56
C ARG A 1235 26.50 54.49 15.79
N LEU A 1236 25.32 53.88 15.92
CA LEU A 1236 25.00 52.94 16.99
C LEU A 1236 25.91 51.70 16.95
N ASN A 1237 26.14 51.12 15.77
CA ASN A 1237 27.05 49.99 15.62
C ASN A 1237 28.49 50.36 16.00
N ILE A 1238 28.98 51.52 15.55
CA ILE A 1238 30.31 52.03 15.91
C ILE A 1238 30.41 52.24 17.42
N GLU A 1239 29.41 52.84 18.05
CA GLU A 1239 29.39 53.05 19.50
C GLU A 1239 29.43 51.73 20.27
N THR A 1240 28.65 50.71 19.84
CA THR A 1240 28.67 49.37 20.43
C THR A 1240 30.06 48.74 20.35
N MET A 1241 30.70 48.77 19.18
CA MET A 1241 32.04 48.21 18.99
C MET A 1241 33.10 49.00 19.77
N SER A 1242 33.07 50.33 19.73
CA SER A 1242 34.01 51.17 20.48
C SER A 1242 33.92 50.94 21.99
N LYS A 1243 32.70 50.88 22.55
CA LYS A 1243 32.49 50.58 23.98
C LYS A 1243 32.99 49.19 24.37
N ALA A 1244 32.81 48.19 23.51
CA ALA A 1244 33.31 46.84 23.79
C ALA A 1244 34.84 46.82 23.85
N LEU A 1245 35.50 47.50 22.92
CA LEU A 1245 36.96 47.61 22.90
C LEU A 1245 37.49 48.40 24.12
N GLU A 1246 36.86 49.51 24.48
CA GLU A 1246 37.19 50.30 25.68
C GLU A 1246 37.01 49.47 26.96
N ARG A 1247 35.89 48.75 27.09
CA ARG A 1247 35.61 47.87 28.23
C ARG A 1247 36.64 46.75 28.37
N SER A 1248 37.15 46.25 27.25
CA SER A 1248 38.23 45.24 27.24
C SER A 1248 39.62 45.80 27.51
N GLN A 1249 39.77 47.13 27.66
CA GLN A 1249 41.06 47.83 27.74
C GLN A 1249 41.96 47.54 26.53
N ASN A 1250 41.38 47.48 25.33
CA ASN A 1250 42.03 47.00 24.10
C ASN A 1250 42.58 45.57 24.17
N GLY A 1251 42.05 44.72 25.06
CA GLY A 1251 42.41 43.31 25.19
C GLY A 1251 41.44 42.38 24.44
N TYR A 1252 41.45 41.09 24.81
CA TYR A 1252 40.55 40.08 24.26
C TYR A 1252 39.09 40.32 24.71
N ILE A 1253 38.17 40.32 23.75
CA ILE A 1253 36.73 40.43 23.98
C ILE A 1253 36.13 39.02 24.02
N GLY A 1254 35.75 38.57 25.22
CA GLY A 1254 35.18 37.23 25.47
C GLY A 1254 33.66 37.18 25.56
N TRP A 1255 32.97 38.24 25.13
CA TRP A 1255 31.50 38.35 25.14
C TRP A 1255 31.01 38.88 23.79
N GLU A 1256 29.70 38.73 23.52
CA GLU A 1256 29.12 39.13 22.24
C GLU A 1256 29.17 40.65 22.02
N VAL A 1257 29.58 41.06 20.82
CA VAL A 1257 29.49 42.44 20.33
C VAL A 1257 28.58 42.46 19.13
N VAL A 1258 27.29 42.70 19.37
CA VAL A 1258 26.27 42.54 18.33
C VAL A 1258 26.04 43.83 17.55
N VAL A 1259 26.26 43.79 16.23
CA VAL A 1259 25.89 44.86 15.29
C VAL A 1259 24.59 44.55 14.56
N LYS A 1260 23.88 45.59 14.13
CA LYS A 1260 22.63 45.50 13.36
C LYS A 1260 22.84 45.98 11.93
N LEU A 1261 22.65 45.09 10.97
CA LEU A 1261 22.81 45.33 9.53
C LEU A 1261 21.55 44.91 8.79
N ASN A 1262 21.45 45.28 7.51
CA ASN A 1262 20.44 44.78 6.57
C ASN A 1262 19.02 44.79 7.17
N PRO A 1263 18.32 45.94 7.21
CA PRO A 1263 16.93 45.99 7.66
C PRO A 1263 16.06 45.03 6.85
N VAL A 1264 15.13 44.36 7.53
CA VAL A 1264 14.32 43.25 7.00
C VAL A 1264 12.84 43.53 7.12
#